data_AF-A0A7X3VGK4-F1
#
_entry.id   AF-A0A7X3VGK4-F1
#
_cell.length_a   1.000
_cell.length_b   1.000
_cell.length_c   1.000
_cell.angle_alpha   90.00
_cell.angle_beta   90.00
_cell.angle_gamma   90.00
#
_symmetry.space_group_name_H-M   'P 1'
#
loop_
_entity.id
_entity.type
_entity.pdbx_description
1 polymer ?
#
loop_
_entity_poly.entity_id
_entity_poly.type
_entity_poly.pdbx_seq_one_letter_code
_entity_poly.pdbx_strand_id
1 'polypeptide(L)'
;MQYYSHNLCQGGGLVGICHDPFIVHNDGTPEGQLKSRLCALIFLIRKLPRDAGVDIGVRATPETLADLLVKDLARDGSELRWRLPKLLDDLVTAGALMKLDNEFSLQTRASSEWDAEFRNRQARLVNDPARMSGKRAQILGAAMQQAIGSVKRLHGKCKEPRKLTLHFGSEPPQGTKHEIPVWIRDGWGAEEKSVVADARAAGPDSPVIHVFVPKSRADALARVIAALSAARETLEYKGVPSGTEGIEARQGMETRLTEAGNGLRSLVVEVIDGAKVFQGGGAERLETALVDKVTEAADASLDRLFYEFNEADDHRWSKVIERARKGDEHPLEALEYSGKSEDHPVLSKVLSFVGSGKKGREVRIHFSDPPHGWPRDAIDAALISLFESGHLRAKSNGVALKPRQLAQAGVPGTDFRVESATLETRQRLKVRKLFQKAEVACKPNDEAAAAGSFLSRLGELARRAGGEAPLPERPDTSHLLDLQSLAGNEQLLGILNQHDELVNNINDWTKAGGLAEKRLPAFERLLSLARHAEGLEATEDIQPQIDAVKANRSLLDAADPVPDLAKVLVDTLRVALVQAESAYSETFEAQWERLSAAESWRKIDQADRDRILEILHIEKVSKGATGAEQEVLASLQRISLDGWRTRTAALPQLFADARIQADKLVEPKTHHIKLASATLRTPDEVKAWVAKTERELLEKIKQGPLVVS
;
A
#
# COMPACT_ATOMS: atom_id res chain seq x y z
N MET A 1 63.92 -50.47 -62.87
CA MET A 1 62.46 -50.22 -62.82
C MET A 1 61.63 -51.20 -63.67
N GLN A 2 62.08 -51.70 -64.83
CA GLN A 2 61.33 -52.72 -65.59
C GLN A 2 61.13 -54.05 -64.84
N TYR A 3 62.03 -54.41 -63.93
CA TYR A 3 61.89 -55.63 -63.11
C TYR A 3 60.86 -55.53 -61.98
N TYR A 4 60.56 -54.31 -61.50
CA TYR A 4 59.57 -54.10 -60.43
C TYR A 4 58.13 -54.02 -60.98
N SER A 5 57.94 -53.63 -62.25
CA SER A 5 56.61 -53.57 -62.84
C SER A 5 56.01 -54.96 -63.09
N HIS A 6 56.84 -55.99 -63.34
CA HIS A 6 56.33 -57.33 -63.65
C HIS A 6 55.80 -58.07 -62.40
N ASN A 7 56.46 -57.94 -61.25
CA ASN A 7 56.06 -58.61 -60.01
C ASN A 7 54.88 -57.93 -59.29
N LEU A 8 54.70 -56.60 -59.44
CA LEU A 8 53.55 -55.88 -58.88
C LEU A 8 52.25 -56.14 -59.65
N CYS A 9 52.32 -56.59 -60.91
CA CYS A 9 51.15 -56.94 -61.71
C CYS A 9 50.57 -58.34 -61.38
N GLN A 10 51.38 -59.30 -60.91
CA GLN A 10 50.89 -60.64 -60.54
C GLN A 10 50.25 -60.71 -59.14
N GLY A 11 50.61 -59.80 -58.25
CA GLY A 11 50.14 -59.78 -56.86
C GLY A 11 48.79 -59.08 -56.64
N GLY A 12 47.80 -59.22 -57.53
CA GLY A 12 46.38 -58.89 -57.31
C GLY A 12 45.96 -57.48 -56.85
N GLY A 13 46.88 -56.59 -56.45
CA GLY A 13 46.59 -55.28 -55.85
C GLY A 13 46.47 -54.13 -56.85
N LEU A 14 46.67 -54.41 -58.15
CA LEU A 14 46.54 -53.46 -59.26
C LEU A 14 45.50 -53.92 -60.30
N VAL A 15 44.60 -54.84 -59.92
CA VAL A 15 43.61 -55.38 -60.86
C VAL A 15 42.31 -54.59 -60.71
N GLY A 16 42.14 -53.58 -61.57
CA GLY A 16 40.81 -53.12 -61.99
C GLY A 16 40.56 -51.61 -62.07
N ILE A 17 41.25 -50.76 -61.31
CA ILE A 17 40.79 -49.35 -61.14
C ILE A 17 41.93 -48.30 -61.22
N CYS A 18 43.20 -48.71 -61.29
CA CYS A 18 44.36 -47.80 -61.34
C CYS A 18 45.13 -47.82 -62.67
N HIS A 19 44.62 -48.47 -63.73
CA HIS A 19 45.42 -48.65 -64.96
C HIS A 19 45.42 -47.43 -65.91
N ASP A 20 44.42 -46.55 -65.82
CA ASP A 20 44.21 -45.50 -66.83
C ASP A 20 45.25 -44.37 -66.83
N PRO A 21 45.49 -43.60 -65.75
CA PRO A 21 46.36 -42.41 -65.86
C PRO A 21 47.83 -42.74 -66.13
N PHE A 22 48.32 -43.93 -65.74
CA PHE A 22 49.72 -44.34 -65.99
C PHE A 22 49.96 -44.73 -67.45
N ILE A 23 48.94 -45.25 -68.14
CA ILE A 23 49.01 -45.68 -69.54
C ILE A 23 48.57 -44.54 -70.47
N VAL A 24 47.50 -43.81 -70.14
CA VAL A 24 46.90 -42.75 -70.96
C VAL A 24 47.86 -41.58 -71.21
N HIS A 25 48.71 -41.23 -70.23
CA HIS A 25 49.66 -40.12 -70.38
C HIS A 25 51.04 -40.54 -70.90
N ASN A 26 51.26 -41.82 -71.19
CA ASN A 26 52.47 -42.29 -71.86
C ASN A 26 52.22 -42.41 -73.37
N ASP A 27 52.35 -41.29 -74.08
CA ASP A 27 52.18 -41.19 -75.54
C ASP A 27 53.40 -41.70 -76.35
N GLY A 28 54.38 -42.32 -75.68
CA GLY A 28 55.62 -42.81 -76.30
C GLY A 28 56.72 -41.74 -76.44
N THR A 29 56.42 -40.46 -76.20
CA THR A 29 57.42 -39.40 -76.21
C THR A 29 58.21 -39.34 -74.88
N PRO A 30 59.40 -38.72 -74.85
CA PRO A 30 60.14 -38.50 -73.60
C PRO A 30 59.33 -37.71 -72.55
N GLU A 31 58.44 -36.82 -72.98
CA GLU A 31 57.58 -36.03 -72.09
C GLU A 31 56.41 -36.86 -71.54
N GLY A 32 55.75 -37.68 -72.36
CA GLY A 32 54.69 -38.59 -71.90
C GLY A 32 55.21 -39.65 -70.91
N GLN A 33 56.42 -40.18 -71.14
CA GLN A 33 57.09 -41.06 -70.19
C GLN A 33 57.37 -40.36 -68.85
N LEU A 34 57.73 -39.08 -68.88
CA LEU A 34 57.95 -38.28 -67.67
C LEU A 34 56.63 -37.99 -66.94
N LYS A 35 55.55 -37.67 -67.66
CA LYS A 35 54.19 -37.50 -67.10
C LYS A 35 53.68 -38.77 -66.42
N SER A 36 53.85 -39.93 -67.06
CA SER A 36 53.51 -41.23 -66.48
C SER A 36 54.31 -41.54 -65.20
N ARG A 37 55.62 -41.26 -65.19
CA ARG A 37 56.47 -41.40 -63.99
C ARG A 37 56.09 -40.44 -62.87
N LEU A 38 55.71 -39.20 -63.18
CA LEU A 38 55.22 -38.23 -62.22
C LEU A 38 53.95 -38.75 -61.52
N CYS A 39 52.97 -39.20 -62.30
CA CYS A 39 51.75 -39.82 -61.77
C CYS A 39 52.06 -41.01 -60.86
N ALA A 40 52.97 -41.90 -61.28
CA ALA A 40 53.37 -43.09 -60.51
C ALA A 40 54.07 -42.72 -59.20
N LEU A 41 54.97 -41.74 -59.24
CA LEU A 41 55.67 -41.27 -58.05
C LEU A 41 54.71 -40.59 -57.06
N ILE A 42 53.80 -39.75 -57.56
CA ILE A 42 52.75 -39.11 -56.74
C ILE A 42 51.88 -40.17 -56.07
N PHE A 43 51.50 -41.24 -56.78
CA PHE A 43 50.76 -42.37 -56.19
C PHE A 43 51.53 -43.05 -55.06
N LEU A 44 52.81 -43.35 -55.27
CA LEU A 44 53.66 -44.03 -54.28
C LEU A 44 53.87 -43.17 -53.03
N ILE A 45 54.13 -41.87 -53.20
CA ILE A 45 54.27 -40.93 -52.08
C ILE A 45 53.00 -40.92 -51.23
N ARG A 46 51.82 -41.08 -51.84
CA ARG A 46 50.54 -41.09 -51.12
C ARG A 46 50.24 -42.40 -50.40
N LYS A 47 50.93 -43.50 -50.72
CA LYS A 47 50.83 -44.77 -49.96
C LYS A 47 51.69 -44.79 -48.69
N LEU A 48 52.47 -43.74 -48.45
CA LEU A 48 53.25 -43.60 -47.22
C LEU A 48 52.33 -43.27 -46.03
N PRO A 49 52.57 -43.85 -44.84
CA PRO A 49 51.78 -43.59 -43.64
C PRO A 49 51.88 -42.11 -43.23
N ARG A 50 50.74 -41.54 -42.79
CA ARG A 50 50.60 -40.14 -42.38
C ARG A 50 50.22 -39.97 -40.90
N ASP A 51 50.22 -41.05 -40.13
CA ASP A 51 49.88 -41.04 -38.71
C ASP A 51 51.01 -40.43 -37.86
N ALA A 52 50.63 -39.71 -36.81
CA ALA A 52 51.57 -39.08 -35.88
C ALA A 52 52.49 -40.14 -35.24
N GLY A 53 53.80 -40.01 -35.48
CA GLY A 53 54.83 -40.94 -34.99
C GLY A 53 55.41 -41.90 -36.05
N VAL A 54 54.77 -42.03 -37.22
CA VAL A 54 55.26 -42.88 -38.34
C VAL A 54 55.37 -42.09 -39.66
N ASP A 55 54.87 -40.85 -39.70
CA ASP A 55 55.00 -39.95 -40.85
C ASP A 55 56.45 -39.52 -41.09
N ILE A 56 56.96 -39.83 -42.29
CA ILE A 56 58.33 -39.52 -42.72
C ILE A 56 58.45 -38.14 -43.41
N GLY A 57 57.38 -37.35 -43.47
CA GLY A 57 57.40 -35.97 -43.96
C GLY A 57 57.53 -35.81 -45.48
N VAL A 58 57.60 -36.90 -46.25
CA VAL A 58 57.69 -36.86 -47.71
C VAL A 58 56.33 -36.50 -48.31
N ARG A 59 56.28 -35.41 -49.09
CA ARG A 59 55.08 -34.87 -49.72
C ARG A 59 55.25 -34.73 -51.22
N ALA A 60 54.16 -34.82 -51.98
CA ALA A 60 54.19 -34.72 -53.43
C ALA A 60 54.27 -33.25 -53.90
N THR A 61 55.31 -32.52 -53.49
CA THR A 61 55.56 -31.13 -53.91
C THR A 61 56.45 -31.08 -55.15
N PRO A 62 56.45 -29.99 -55.94
CA PRO A 62 57.31 -29.86 -57.12
C PRO A 62 58.79 -30.15 -56.83
N GLU A 63 59.28 -29.69 -55.68
CA GLU A 63 60.67 -29.85 -55.23
C GLU A 63 60.97 -31.31 -54.91
N THR A 64 60.11 -31.95 -54.11
CA THR A 64 60.26 -33.34 -53.71
C THR A 64 60.14 -34.29 -54.92
N LEU A 65 59.23 -33.99 -55.85
CA LEU A 65 59.06 -34.76 -57.07
C LEU A 65 60.27 -34.60 -58.01
N ALA A 66 60.84 -33.40 -58.12
CA ALA A 66 62.05 -33.17 -58.90
C ALA A 66 63.21 -34.00 -58.34
N ASP A 67 63.43 -33.94 -57.03
CA ASP A 67 64.54 -34.62 -56.34
C ASP A 67 64.44 -36.14 -56.43
N LEU A 68 63.24 -36.71 -56.35
CA LEU A 68 63.01 -38.16 -56.43
C LEU A 68 63.00 -38.70 -57.88
N LEU A 69 62.95 -37.84 -58.90
CA LEU A 69 62.95 -38.24 -60.32
C LEU A 69 64.32 -38.18 -60.99
N VAL A 70 65.31 -37.49 -60.38
CA VAL A 70 66.69 -37.35 -60.85
C VAL A 70 67.32 -38.74 -61.07
N LYS A 71 67.87 -38.98 -62.26
CA LYS A 71 68.63 -40.20 -62.57
C LYS A 71 70.14 -39.93 -62.58
N ASP A 72 70.54 -38.75 -63.02
CA ASP A 72 71.92 -38.25 -62.99
C ASP A 72 72.01 -36.95 -62.16
N LEU A 73 72.62 -37.03 -60.98
CA LEU A 73 72.78 -35.90 -60.05
C LEU A 73 73.54 -34.71 -60.66
N ALA A 74 74.39 -34.92 -61.67
CA ALA A 74 75.21 -33.87 -62.25
C ALA A 74 74.51 -33.08 -63.37
N ARG A 75 73.42 -33.60 -63.95
CA ARG A 75 72.82 -33.04 -65.19
C ARG A 75 71.30 -32.82 -65.14
N ASP A 76 70.55 -33.65 -64.41
CA ASP A 76 69.08 -33.67 -64.56
C ASP A 76 68.32 -32.74 -63.60
N GLY A 77 68.91 -32.38 -62.45
CA GLY A 77 68.19 -31.72 -61.36
C GLY A 77 67.66 -30.31 -61.68
N SER A 78 68.46 -29.47 -62.33
CA SER A 78 68.06 -28.11 -62.73
C SER A 78 67.07 -28.11 -63.91
N GLU A 79 67.21 -29.04 -64.85
CA GLU A 79 66.27 -29.16 -65.98
C GLU A 79 64.90 -29.65 -65.50
N LEU A 80 64.86 -30.66 -64.63
CA LEU A 80 63.62 -31.19 -64.07
C LEU A 80 62.88 -30.13 -63.24
N ARG A 81 63.56 -29.36 -62.38
CA ARG A 81 62.92 -28.28 -61.59
C ARG A 81 62.32 -27.17 -62.45
N TRP A 82 62.88 -26.91 -63.63
CA TRP A 82 62.31 -25.94 -64.58
C TRP A 82 61.11 -26.52 -65.35
N ARG A 83 61.16 -27.80 -65.75
CA ARG A 83 60.11 -28.44 -66.57
C ARG A 83 58.90 -28.93 -65.76
N LEU A 84 59.12 -29.42 -64.54
CA LEU A 84 58.08 -30.05 -63.73
C LEU A 84 56.87 -29.15 -63.43
N PRO A 85 57.02 -27.86 -63.05
CA PRO A 85 55.87 -27.02 -62.76
C PRO A 85 54.87 -26.95 -63.91
N LYS A 86 55.38 -26.76 -65.15
CA LYS A 86 54.53 -26.74 -66.35
C LYS A 86 53.88 -28.09 -66.62
N LEU A 87 54.62 -29.20 -66.48
CA LEU A 87 54.08 -30.55 -66.70
C LEU A 87 53.01 -30.94 -65.66
N LEU A 88 53.19 -30.50 -64.41
CA LEU A 88 52.20 -30.68 -63.35
C LEU A 88 50.95 -29.86 -63.61
N ASP A 89 51.08 -28.59 -64.06
CA ASP A 89 49.95 -27.77 -64.47
C ASP A 89 49.23 -28.37 -65.69
N ASP A 90 49.95 -28.92 -66.67
CA ASP A 90 49.37 -29.61 -67.83
C ASP A 90 48.58 -30.87 -67.39
N LEU A 91 49.11 -31.64 -66.44
CA LEU A 91 48.43 -32.83 -65.89
C LEU A 91 47.23 -32.49 -64.99
N VAL A 92 47.27 -31.36 -64.29
CA VAL A 92 46.11 -30.81 -63.58
C VAL A 92 45.05 -30.36 -64.58
N THR A 93 45.44 -29.67 -65.66
CA THR A 93 44.54 -29.23 -66.72
C THR A 93 43.90 -30.41 -67.46
N ALA A 94 44.66 -31.49 -67.68
CA ALA A 94 44.18 -32.72 -68.29
C ALA A 94 43.27 -33.57 -67.36
N GLY A 95 43.10 -33.18 -66.09
CA GLY A 95 42.24 -33.87 -65.13
C GLY A 95 42.84 -35.17 -64.57
N ALA A 96 44.16 -35.35 -64.69
CA ALA A 96 44.87 -36.52 -64.18
C ALA A 96 45.37 -36.30 -62.75
N LEU A 97 45.73 -35.06 -62.43
CA LEU A 97 46.16 -34.62 -61.11
C LEU A 97 45.21 -33.56 -60.56
N MET A 98 45.10 -33.51 -59.23
CA MET A 98 44.53 -32.40 -58.49
C MET A 98 45.60 -31.83 -57.56
N LYS A 99 45.60 -30.50 -57.38
CA LYS A 99 46.48 -29.80 -56.45
C LYS A 99 45.73 -29.55 -55.14
N LEU A 100 46.29 -30.01 -54.04
CA LEU A 100 45.85 -29.79 -52.66
C LEU A 100 46.94 -28.98 -51.98
N ASP A 101 46.72 -27.67 -51.80
CA ASP A 101 47.73 -26.71 -51.37
C ASP A 101 49.01 -26.73 -52.22
N ASN A 102 50.11 -27.27 -51.67
CA ASN A 102 51.39 -27.44 -52.35
C ASN A 102 51.69 -28.90 -52.74
N GLU A 103 50.72 -29.81 -52.54
CA GLU A 103 50.82 -31.23 -52.87
C GLU A 103 50.01 -31.59 -54.11
N PHE A 104 50.55 -32.52 -54.91
CA PHE A 104 49.85 -33.11 -56.05
C PHE A 104 49.30 -34.49 -55.71
N SER A 105 48.15 -34.80 -56.30
CA SER A 105 47.32 -35.95 -56.00
C SER A 105 46.74 -36.52 -57.28
N LEU A 106 46.63 -37.84 -57.43
CA LEU A 106 45.86 -38.41 -58.53
C LEU A 106 44.37 -38.09 -58.38
N GLN A 107 43.74 -37.65 -59.46
CA GLN A 107 42.31 -37.39 -59.50
C GLN A 107 41.56 -38.71 -59.66
N THR A 108 40.91 -39.18 -58.58
CA THR A 108 40.05 -40.36 -58.63
C THR A 108 38.65 -40.00 -59.16
N ARG A 109 37.92 -40.97 -59.71
CA ARG A 109 36.53 -40.77 -60.14
C ARG A 109 35.66 -40.24 -58.99
N ALA A 110 35.87 -40.77 -57.78
CA ALA A 110 35.22 -40.29 -56.57
C ALA A 110 35.52 -38.80 -56.32
N SER A 111 36.78 -38.37 -56.35
CA SER A 111 37.15 -36.96 -56.14
C SER A 111 36.54 -36.04 -57.20
N SER A 112 36.51 -36.46 -58.47
CA SER A 112 35.89 -35.69 -59.56
C SER A 112 34.38 -35.55 -59.39
N GLU A 113 33.68 -36.59 -58.92
CA GLU A 113 32.24 -36.55 -58.67
C GLU A 113 31.88 -35.67 -57.46
N TRP A 114 32.75 -35.60 -56.45
CA TRP A 114 32.59 -34.67 -55.32
C TRP A 114 32.85 -33.22 -55.74
N ASP A 115 33.87 -32.97 -56.56
CA ASP A 115 34.19 -31.64 -57.08
C ASP A 115 33.13 -31.11 -58.05
N ALA A 116 32.63 -31.95 -58.96
CA ALA A 116 31.54 -31.58 -59.85
C ALA A 116 30.28 -31.18 -59.06
N GLU A 117 29.98 -31.93 -58.00
CA GLU A 117 28.83 -31.69 -57.15
C GLU A 117 28.99 -30.41 -56.30
N PHE A 118 30.18 -30.15 -55.77
CA PHE A 118 30.53 -28.87 -55.13
C PHE A 118 30.36 -27.69 -56.09
N ARG A 119 30.92 -27.77 -57.30
CA ARG A 119 30.80 -26.69 -58.30
C ARG A 119 29.35 -26.44 -58.70
N ASN A 120 28.54 -27.51 -58.83
CA ASN A 120 27.10 -27.41 -59.11
C ASN A 120 26.38 -26.63 -58.01
N ARG A 121 26.58 -27.00 -56.73
CA ARG A 121 25.98 -26.28 -55.60
C ARG A 121 26.46 -24.84 -55.49
N GLN A 122 27.75 -24.60 -55.70
CA GLN A 122 28.32 -23.25 -55.69
C GLN A 122 27.66 -22.38 -56.77
N ALA A 123 27.55 -22.88 -58.00
CA ALA A 123 26.91 -22.17 -59.11
C ALA A 123 25.42 -21.90 -58.85
N ARG A 124 24.68 -22.89 -58.30
CA ARG A 124 23.26 -22.71 -57.93
C ARG A 124 23.07 -21.58 -56.94
N LEU A 125 23.93 -21.52 -55.91
CA LEU A 125 23.81 -20.49 -54.89
C LEU A 125 24.24 -19.10 -55.42
N VAL A 126 25.30 -19.02 -56.23
CA VAL A 126 25.71 -17.76 -56.88
C VAL A 126 24.61 -17.21 -57.79
N ASN A 127 23.88 -18.10 -58.48
CA ASN A 127 22.77 -17.73 -59.37
C ASN A 127 21.42 -17.52 -58.64
N ASP A 128 21.40 -17.64 -57.30
CA ASP A 128 20.22 -17.39 -56.47
C ASP A 128 20.48 -16.18 -55.54
N PRO A 129 20.24 -14.95 -56.04
CA PRO A 129 20.54 -13.72 -55.30
C PRO A 129 19.68 -13.59 -54.03
N ALA A 130 18.47 -14.14 -54.01
CA ALA A 130 17.58 -14.10 -52.84
C ALA A 130 18.15 -14.97 -51.71
N ARG A 131 18.53 -16.21 -52.01
CA ARG A 131 19.15 -17.12 -51.03
C ARG A 131 20.51 -16.61 -50.56
N MET A 132 21.30 -16.02 -51.44
CA MET A 132 22.56 -15.37 -51.07
C MET A 132 22.36 -14.18 -50.15
N SER A 133 21.34 -13.35 -50.41
CA SER A 133 20.99 -12.23 -49.55
C SER A 133 20.59 -12.70 -48.14
N GLY A 134 19.73 -13.73 -48.05
CA GLY A 134 19.31 -14.32 -46.78
C GLY A 134 20.48 -14.90 -45.97
N LYS A 135 21.37 -15.67 -46.60
CA LYS A 135 22.57 -16.21 -45.93
C LYS A 135 23.51 -15.10 -45.44
N ARG A 136 23.73 -14.07 -46.25
CA ARG A 136 24.56 -12.92 -45.86
C ARG A 136 23.97 -12.17 -44.66
N ALA A 137 22.67 -11.84 -44.72
CA ALA A 137 21.97 -11.17 -43.62
C ALA A 137 22.03 -11.99 -42.33
N GLN A 138 21.86 -13.31 -42.41
CA GLN A 138 22.00 -14.20 -41.25
C GLN A 138 23.41 -14.17 -40.65
N ILE A 139 24.45 -14.25 -41.48
CA ILE A 139 25.85 -14.27 -41.03
C ILE A 139 26.23 -12.92 -40.40
N LEU A 140 25.93 -11.81 -41.08
CA LEU A 140 26.25 -10.48 -40.56
C LEU A 140 25.42 -10.14 -39.33
N GLY A 141 24.14 -10.53 -39.29
CA GLY A 141 23.28 -10.38 -38.12
C GLY A 141 23.80 -11.15 -36.91
N ALA A 142 24.21 -12.41 -37.10
CA ALA A 142 24.79 -13.22 -36.03
C ALA A 142 26.13 -12.64 -35.52
N ALA A 143 26.99 -12.17 -36.43
CA ALA A 143 28.24 -11.52 -36.07
C ALA A 143 28.02 -10.23 -35.29
N MET A 144 27.06 -9.41 -35.71
CA MET A 144 26.68 -8.19 -35.00
C MET A 144 26.11 -8.51 -33.61
N GLN A 145 25.22 -9.49 -33.50
CA GLN A 145 24.70 -9.96 -32.21
C GLN A 145 25.82 -10.42 -31.27
N GLN A 146 26.85 -11.10 -31.79
CA GLN A 146 28.00 -11.53 -31.01
C GLN A 146 28.89 -10.35 -30.58
N ALA A 147 29.09 -9.37 -31.47
CA ALA A 147 29.94 -8.21 -31.21
C ALA A 147 29.32 -7.25 -30.19
N ILE A 148 28.04 -6.90 -30.33
CA ILE A 148 27.41 -5.84 -29.52
C ILE A 148 26.28 -6.34 -28.61
N GLY A 149 25.76 -7.55 -28.81
CA GLY A 149 24.66 -8.07 -28.00
C GLY A 149 25.03 -8.42 -26.55
N SER A 150 26.32 -8.49 -26.23
CA SER A 150 26.84 -8.71 -24.87
C SER A 150 27.11 -7.42 -24.10
N VAL A 151 26.98 -6.25 -24.74
CA VAL A 151 27.20 -4.94 -24.13
C VAL A 151 26.12 -4.68 -23.09
N LYS A 152 26.50 -4.73 -21.81
CA LYS A 152 25.65 -4.33 -20.69
C LYS A 152 26.08 -2.95 -20.21
N ARG A 153 25.13 -2.04 -20.04
CA ARG A 153 25.40 -0.72 -19.47
C ARG A 153 24.83 -0.63 -18.06
N LEU A 154 25.60 -0.02 -17.18
CA LEU A 154 25.18 0.34 -15.83
C LEU A 154 25.10 1.87 -15.81
N HIS A 155 23.91 2.41 -15.57
CA HIS A 155 23.67 3.85 -15.61
C HIS A 155 23.94 4.47 -14.23
N GLY A 156 24.78 5.51 -14.23
CA GLY A 156 25.12 6.33 -13.06
C GLY A 156 25.77 5.61 -11.88
N LYS A 157 25.84 6.32 -10.76
CA LYS A 157 26.35 5.88 -9.46
C LYS A 157 25.53 4.73 -8.86
N CYS A 158 24.21 4.71 -9.06
CA CYS A 158 23.35 3.63 -8.57
C CYS A 158 23.52 2.32 -9.35
N LYS A 159 24.24 2.35 -10.49
CA LYS A 159 24.52 1.20 -11.36
C LYS A 159 23.24 0.51 -11.86
N GLU A 160 22.25 1.30 -12.28
CA GLU A 160 20.99 0.77 -12.80
C GLU A 160 21.23 0.02 -14.12
N PRO A 161 20.88 -1.26 -14.25
CA PRO A 161 21.16 -2.04 -15.45
C PRO A 161 20.29 -1.56 -16.63
N ARG A 162 20.94 -1.32 -17.77
CA ARG A 162 20.31 -0.90 -19.03
C ARG A 162 20.62 -1.87 -20.14
N LYS A 163 19.60 -2.17 -20.94
CA LYS A 163 19.67 -3.13 -22.04
C LYS A 163 19.66 -2.41 -23.37
N LEU A 164 20.56 -2.83 -24.26
CA LEU A 164 20.53 -2.47 -25.67
C LEU A 164 19.70 -3.51 -26.42
N THR A 165 18.81 -3.05 -27.29
CA THR A 165 17.97 -3.92 -28.13
C THR A 165 18.36 -3.73 -29.58
N LEU A 166 18.79 -4.81 -30.23
CA LEU A 166 19.25 -4.78 -31.62
C LEU A 166 18.04 -4.95 -32.55
N HIS A 167 17.90 -4.02 -33.49
CA HIS A 167 16.86 -4.02 -34.50
C HIS A 167 17.50 -4.06 -35.89
N PHE A 168 17.24 -5.12 -36.65
CA PHE A 168 17.80 -5.30 -37.99
C PHE A 168 16.75 -4.99 -39.06
N GLY A 169 17.19 -4.34 -40.14
CA GLY A 169 16.36 -4.13 -41.34
C GLY A 169 16.00 -2.68 -41.60
N SER A 170 15.14 -2.46 -42.60
CA SER A 170 14.77 -1.13 -43.11
C SER A 170 13.70 -0.43 -42.29
N GLU A 171 13.01 -1.14 -41.39
CA GLU A 171 11.97 -0.56 -40.55
C GLU A 171 12.56 0.04 -39.27
N PRO A 172 12.13 1.25 -38.86
CA PRO A 172 12.62 1.88 -37.65
C PRO A 172 12.16 1.10 -36.40
N PRO A 173 12.97 1.09 -35.33
CA PRO A 173 12.60 0.44 -34.08
C PRO A 173 11.37 1.09 -33.46
N GLN A 174 10.37 0.28 -33.11
CA GLN A 174 9.24 0.72 -32.29
C GLN A 174 9.74 0.82 -30.84
N GLY A 175 9.99 2.04 -30.36
CA GLY A 175 10.71 2.29 -29.11
C GLY A 175 10.10 1.59 -27.89
N THR A 176 10.94 0.91 -27.13
CA THR A 176 10.64 0.38 -25.79
C THR A 176 11.16 1.37 -24.74
N LYS A 177 10.31 1.75 -23.79
CA LYS A 177 10.57 2.86 -22.83
C LYS A 177 11.85 2.71 -21.99
N HIS A 178 12.37 1.50 -21.79
CA HIS A 178 13.54 1.25 -20.94
C HIS A 178 14.76 0.69 -21.66
N GLU A 179 14.70 0.56 -22.99
CA GLU A 179 15.78 -0.04 -23.76
C GLU A 179 16.37 1.00 -24.70
N ILE A 180 17.66 0.85 -25.00
CA ILE A 180 18.35 1.69 -25.98
C ILE A 180 18.27 0.97 -27.33
N PRO A 181 17.47 1.47 -28.29
CA PRO A 181 17.33 0.80 -29.58
C PRO A 181 18.58 1.05 -30.43
N VAL A 182 19.16 -0.05 -30.92
CA VAL A 182 20.27 -0.06 -31.87
C VAL A 182 19.74 -0.50 -33.23
N TRP A 183 19.57 0.43 -34.15
CA TRP A 183 19.03 0.19 -35.47
C TRP A 183 20.15 -0.09 -36.48
N ILE A 184 20.26 -1.36 -36.90
CA ILE A 184 21.34 -1.88 -37.73
C ILE A 184 20.86 -2.07 -39.16
N ARG A 185 21.55 -1.42 -40.08
CA ARG A 185 21.33 -1.53 -41.53
C ARG A 185 22.63 -1.85 -42.26
N ASP A 186 22.54 -2.65 -43.31
CA ASP A 186 23.67 -3.01 -44.14
C ASP A 186 23.62 -2.32 -45.51
N GLY A 187 24.78 -2.22 -46.16
CA GLY A 187 24.96 -1.59 -47.47
C GLY A 187 24.37 -2.36 -48.66
N TRP A 188 23.71 -3.51 -48.44
CA TRP A 188 22.96 -4.22 -49.47
C TRP A 188 21.47 -3.88 -49.44
N GLY A 189 20.93 -3.50 -48.27
CA GLY A 189 19.54 -3.08 -48.09
C GLY A 189 19.33 -1.58 -47.99
N ALA A 190 20.35 -0.80 -47.60
CA ALA A 190 20.25 0.65 -47.42
C ALA A 190 21.53 1.38 -47.84
N GLU A 191 21.40 2.65 -48.24
CA GLU A 191 22.54 3.54 -48.49
C GLU A 191 22.97 4.27 -47.22
N GLU A 192 24.28 4.48 -47.02
CA GLU A 192 24.82 5.22 -45.88
C GLU A 192 24.16 6.61 -45.73
N LYS A 193 23.94 7.31 -46.86
CA LYS A 193 23.30 8.63 -46.87
C LYS A 193 21.88 8.60 -46.30
N SER A 194 21.12 7.53 -46.57
CA SER A 194 19.79 7.34 -45.98
C SER A 194 19.88 7.09 -44.48
N VAL A 195 20.87 6.32 -44.02
CA VAL A 195 21.09 6.10 -42.58
C VAL A 195 21.36 7.40 -41.83
N VAL A 196 22.25 8.23 -42.39
CA VAL A 196 22.59 9.54 -41.82
C VAL A 196 21.40 10.49 -41.89
N ALA A 197 20.63 10.48 -42.98
CA ALA A 197 19.42 11.29 -43.11
C ALA A 197 18.37 10.94 -42.05
N ASP A 198 18.14 9.65 -41.81
CA ASP A 198 17.20 9.20 -40.77
C ASP A 198 17.69 9.57 -39.37
N ALA A 199 18.99 9.42 -39.10
CA ALA A 199 19.59 9.83 -37.83
C ALA A 199 19.43 11.35 -37.58
N ARG A 200 19.55 12.18 -38.62
CA ARG A 200 19.28 13.62 -38.54
C ARG A 200 17.79 13.92 -38.35
N ALA A 201 16.92 13.23 -39.09
CA ALA A 201 15.48 13.40 -39.02
C ALA A 201 14.90 13.01 -37.65
N ALA A 202 15.51 12.03 -36.97
CA ALA A 202 15.16 11.66 -35.60
C ALA A 202 15.44 12.78 -34.56
N GLY A 203 16.29 13.74 -34.90
CA GLY A 203 16.66 14.86 -34.03
C GLY A 203 17.72 14.50 -32.96
N PRO A 204 18.33 15.52 -32.34
CA PRO A 204 19.42 15.33 -31.37
C PRO A 204 18.98 14.63 -30.09
N ASP A 205 17.70 14.74 -29.71
CA ASP A 205 17.15 14.14 -28.50
C ASP A 205 16.78 12.67 -28.68
N SER A 206 16.89 12.13 -29.90
CA SER A 206 16.60 10.72 -30.15
C SER A 206 17.63 9.82 -29.44
N PRO A 207 17.17 8.81 -28.67
CA PRO A 207 18.03 7.82 -28.04
C PRO A 207 18.42 6.69 -29.01
N VAL A 208 17.94 6.70 -30.27
CA VAL A 208 18.22 5.66 -31.26
C VAL A 208 19.68 5.73 -31.71
N ILE A 209 20.37 4.59 -31.62
CA ILE A 209 21.72 4.41 -32.15
C ILE A 209 21.58 3.80 -33.54
N HIS A 210 22.14 4.45 -34.55
CA HIS A 210 22.10 3.98 -35.94
C HIS A 210 23.43 3.32 -36.29
N VAL A 211 23.42 2.04 -36.69
CA VAL A 211 24.61 1.30 -37.10
C VAL A 211 24.52 0.98 -38.58
N PHE A 212 25.54 1.38 -39.34
CA PHE A 212 25.67 1.08 -40.76
C PHE A 212 26.82 0.12 -41.01
N VAL A 213 26.51 -1.05 -41.55
CA VAL A 213 27.51 -2.04 -41.98
C VAL A 213 27.80 -1.83 -43.47
N PRO A 214 29.01 -1.35 -43.85
CA PRO A 214 29.30 -1.03 -45.24
C PRO A 214 29.32 -2.29 -46.12
N LYS A 215 29.02 -2.11 -47.40
CA LYS A 215 29.19 -3.13 -48.46
C LYS A 215 30.68 -3.28 -48.85
N SER A 216 31.58 -3.40 -47.87
CA SER A 216 33.00 -3.67 -48.11
C SER A 216 33.21 -5.15 -48.46
N ARG A 217 34.24 -5.45 -49.25
CA ARG A 217 34.63 -6.83 -49.64
C ARG A 217 33.48 -7.68 -50.22
N ALA A 218 32.46 -7.07 -50.84
CA ALA A 218 31.22 -7.75 -51.21
C ALA A 218 31.41 -9.00 -52.09
N ASP A 219 32.28 -8.91 -53.10
CA ASP A 219 32.55 -10.04 -54.00
C ASP A 219 33.31 -11.16 -53.28
N ALA A 220 34.28 -10.81 -52.42
CA ALA A 220 35.02 -11.78 -51.64
C ALA A 220 34.10 -12.50 -50.63
N LEU A 221 33.24 -11.75 -49.96
CA LEU A 221 32.25 -12.28 -49.03
C LEU A 221 31.26 -13.21 -49.74
N ALA A 222 30.73 -12.80 -50.90
CA ALA A 222 29.82 -13.63 -51.69
C ALA A 222 30.50 -14.94 -52.15
N ARG A 223 31.74 -14.87 -52.64
CA ARG A 223 32.50 -16.06 -53.05
C ARG A 223 32.71 -17.04 -51.90
N VAL A 224 33.10 -16.55 -50.72
CA VAL A 224 33.39 -17.40 -49.55
C VAL A 224 32.11 -17.97 -48.93
N ILE A 225 31.01 -17.20 -48.87
CA ILE A 225 29.69 -17.72 -48.44
C ILE A 225 29.22 -18.84 -49.39
N ALA A 226 29.41 -18.64 -50.71
CA ALA A 226 29.07 -19.64 -51.71
C ALA A 226 29.93 -20.91 -51.56
N ALA A 227 31.24 -20.76 -51.38
CA ALA A 227 32.15 -21.89 -51.18
C ALA A 227 31.86 -22.65 -49.88
N LEU A 228 31.65 -21.96 -48.77
CA LEU A 228 31.32 -22.58 -47.48
C LEU A 228 29.99 -23.35 -47.55
N SER A 229 28.95 -22.72 -48.12
CA SER A 229 27.64 -23.35 -48.26
C SER A 229 27.70 -24.55 -49.20
N ALA A 230 28.40 -24.43 -50.33
CA ALA A 230 28.56 -25.52 -51.28
C ALA A 230 29.35 -26.70 -50.70
N ALA A 231 30.43 -26.44 -49.94
CA ALA A 231 31.19 -27.49 -49.27
C ALA A 231 30.34 -28.23 -48.23
N ARG A 232 29.59 -27.49 -47.40
CA ARG A 232 28.70 -28.08 -46.38
C ARG A 232 27.59 -28.91 -47.02
N GLU A 233 26.87 -28.34 -47.97
CA GLU A 233 25.74 -29.02 -48.62
C GLU A 233 26.20 -30.24 -49.42
N THR A 234 27.43 -30.23 -49.97
CA THR A 234 28.02 -31.41 -50.63
C THR A 234 28.42 -32.50 -49.65
N LEU A 235 29.00 -32.15 -48.50
CA LEU A 235 29.29 -33.11 -47.43
C LEU A 235 28.02 -33.78 -46.88
N GLU A 236 26.97 -32.99 -46.67
CA GLU A 236 25.67 -33.48 -46.22
C GLU A 236 25.02 -34.40 -47.27
N TYR A 237 25.07 -34.01 -48.55
CA TYR A 237 24.47 -34.80 -49.63
C TYR A 237 25.20 -36.11 -49.92
N LYS A 238 26.54 -36.10 -49.96
CA LYS A 238 27.34 -37.29 -50.27
C LYS A 238 27.48 -38.25 -49.08
N GLY A 239 27.27 -37.78 -47.85
CA GLY A 239 27.29 -38.62 -46.66
C GLY A 239 28.67 -39.22 -46.35
N VAL A 240 28.70 -40.34 -45.64
CA VAL A 240 29.93 -41.08 -45.32
C VAL A 240 30.18 -42.11 -46.43
N PRO A 241 31.22 -41.92 -47.27
CA PRO A 241 31.48 -42.83 -48.39
C PRO A 241 32.12 -44.14 -47.93
N SER A 242 31.92 -45.20 -48.70
CA SER A 242 32.63 -46.48 -48.55
C SER A 242 33.85 -46.53 -49.49
N GLY A 243 34.98 -47.05 -49.00
CA GLY A 243 36.24 -47.14 -49.74
C GLY A 243 37.20 -45.95 -49.52
N THR A 244 38.50 -46.22 -49.69
CA THR A 244 39.58 -45.26 -49.39
C THR A 244 39.50 -43.98 -50.23
N GLU A 245 39.18 -44.10 -51.52
CA GLU A 245 39.06 -42.95 -52.44
C GLU A 245 37.92 -42.01 -52.07
N GLY A 246 36.80 -42.55 -51.55
CA GLY A 246 35.68 -41.75 -51.08
C GLY A 246 36.03 -41.02 -49.79
N ILE A 247 36.72 -41.69 -48.86
CA ILE A 247 37.20 -41.08 -47.60
C ILE A 247 38.14 -39.92 -47.90
N GLU A 248 39.06 -40.07 -48.87
CA GLU A 248 39.96 -39.00 -49.31
C GLU A 248 39.19 -37.82 -49.95
N ALA A 249 38.23 -38.08 -50.83
CA ALA A 249 37.39 -37.04 -51.44
C ALA A 249 36.59 -36.26 -50.38
N ARG A 250 36.08 -36.96 -49.36
CA ARG A 250 35.40 -36.35 -48.22
C ARG A 250 36.36 -35.48 -47.40
N GLN A 251 37.54 -35.96 -47.06
CA GLN A 251 38.56 -35.19 -46.31
C GLN A 251 38.98 -33.92 -47.08
N GLY A 252 39.12 -33.99 -48.40
CA GLY A 252 39.38 -32.82 -49.24
C GLY A 252 38.24 -31.78 -49.16
N MET A 253 36.98 -32.24 -49.11
CA MET A 253 35.83 -31.35 -48.95
C MET A 253 35.71 -30.77 -47.52
N GLU A 254 36.05 -31.54 -46.49
CA GLU A 254 36.14 -31.06 -45.09
C GLU A 254 37.22 -29.99 -44.93
N THR A 255 38.34 -30.14 -45.63
CA THR A 255 39.41 -29.13 -45.68
C THR A 255 38.91 -27.83 -46.31
N ARG A 256 38.26 -27.90 -47.48
CA ARG A 256 37.65 -26.71 -48.13
C ARG A 256 36.58 -26.04 -47.28
N LEU A 257 35.77 -26.83 -46.56
CA LEU A 257 34.79 -26.31 -45.61
C LEU A 257 35.48 -25.51 -44.50
N THR A 258 36.57 -26.05 -43.95
CA THR A 258 37.34 -25.42 -42.88
C THR A 258 38.01 -24.13 -43.34
N GLU A 259 38.66 -24.14 -44.51
CA GLU A 259 39.28 -22.98 -45.13
C GLU A 259 38.26 -21.87 -45.43
N ALA A 260 37.14 -22.22 -46.08
CA ALA A 260 36.07 -21.26 -46.35
C ALA A 260 35.49 -20.71 -45.04
N GLY A 261 35.44 -21.52 -43.98
CA GLY A 261 35.00 -21.09 -42.66
C GLY A 261 35.96 -20.09 -42.00
N ASN A 262 37.27 -20.35 -42.08
CA ASN A 262 38.31 -19.43 -41.61
C ASN A 262 38.29 -18.12 -42.39
N GLY A 263 38.23 -18.20 -43.73
CA GLY A 263 38.15 -17.04 -44.60
C GLY A 263 36.88 -16.22 -44.34
N LEU A 264 35.74 -16.87 -44.11
CA LEU A 264 34.49 -16.19 -43.79
C LEU A 264 34.61 -15.42 -42.48
N ARG A 265 35.16 -16.05 -41.43
CA ARG A 265 35.36 -15.39 -40.13
C ARG A 265 36.23 -14.15 -40.27
N SER A 266 37.37 -14.24 -40.97
CA SER A 266 38.27 -13.11 -41.16
C SER A 266 37.60 -11.96 -41.93
N LEU A 267 36.88 -12.26 -43.02
CA LEU A 267 36.16 -11.25 -43.81
C LEU A 267 35.01 -10.60 -43.03
N VAL A 268 34.28 -11.39 -42.24
CA VAL A 268 33.17 -10.88 -41.42
C VAL A 268 33.70 -9.92 -40.36
N VAL A 269 34.81 -10.24 -39.68
CA VAL A 269 35.45 -9.33 -38.73
C VAL A 269 35.84 -8.02 -39.42
N GLU A 270 36.49 -8.07 -40.58
CA GLU A 270 36.88 -6.87 -41.34
C GLU A 270 35.67 -6.00 -41.74
N VAL A 271 34.55 -6.62 -42.16
CA VAL A 271 33.30 -5.91 -42.50
C VAL A 271 32.66 -5.26 -41.28
N ILE A 272 32.64 -5.97 -40.14
CA ILE A 272 32.05 -5.49 -38.89
C ILE A 272 32.91 -4.36 -38.28
N ASP A 273 34.23 -4.46 -38.32
CA ASP A 273 35.14 -3.40 -37.87
C ASP A 273 35.00 -2.12 -38.71
N GLY A 274 34.66 -2.28 -40.00
CA GLY A 274 34.32 -1.17 -40.90
C GLY A 274 32.96 -0.52 -40.62
N ALA A 275 32.17 -1.03 -39.68
CA ALA A 275 30.85 -0.47 -39.38
C ALA A 275 30.95 0.93 -38.77
N LYS A 276 30.01 1.79 -39.18
CA LYS A 276 29.87 3.16 -38.71
C LYS A 276 28.70 3.26 -37.75
N VAL A 277 28.83 4.10 -36.74
CA VAL A 277 27.79 4.32 -35.74
C VAL A 277 27.45 5.81 -35.75
N PHE A 278 26.17 6.12 -35.86
CA PHE A 278 25.63 7.48 -35.83
C PHE A 278 24.63 7.59 -34.70
N GLN A 279 24.60 8.74 -34.03
CA GLN A 279 23.61 9.04 -33.00
C GLN A 279 22.43 9.80 -33.58
N GLY A 280 21.33 9.89 -32.81
CA GLY A 280 20.29 10.90 -33.03
C GLY A 280 20.92 12.28 -33.24
N GLY A 281 20.52 12.97 -34.30
CA GLY A 281 21.13 14.20 -34.81
C GLY A 281 22.15 13.99 -35.94
N GLY A 282 22.54 12.75 -36.24
CA GLY A 282 23.41 12.39 -37.37
C GLY A 282 24.91 12.54 -37.12
N ALA A 283 25.35 12.73 -35.88
CA ALA A 283 26.75 12.76 -35.51
C ALA A 283 27.36 11.35 -35.57
N GLU A 284 28.51 11.21 -36.23
CA GLU A 284 29.26 9.94 -36.31
C GLU A 284 30.15 9.75 -35.07
N ARG A 285 30.27 8.49 -34.65
CA ARG A 285 31.15 8.01 -33.58
C ARG A 285 32.47 7.51 -34.17
N LEU A 286 33.57 8.11 -33.71
CA LEU A 286 34.91 7.99 -34.31
C LEU A 286 35.86 7.09 -33.51
N GLU A 287 35.37 6.40 -32.48
CA GLU A 287 36.12 5.43 -31.69
C GLU A 287 36.65 4.29 -32.59
N THR A 288 37.72 3.62 -32.17
CA THR A 288 38.42 2.68 -33.05
C THR A 288 37.67 1.36 -33.23
N ALA A 289 37.17 0.76 -32.14
CA ALA A 289 36.41 -0.49 -32.19
C ALA A 289 34.89 -0.23 -32.24
N LEU A 290 34.16 -1.09 -32.94
CA LEU A 290 32.69 -0.98 -33.01
C LEU A 290 32.02 -1.02 -31.62
N VAL A 291 32.54 -1.85 -30.71
CA VAL A 291 32.01 -1.98 -29.35
C VAL A 291 32.14 -0.65 -28.59
N ASP A 292 33.26 0.05 -28.75
CA ASP A 292 33.49 1.34 -28.10
C ASP A 292 32.55 2.41 -28.69
N LYS A 293 32.42 2.45 -30.03
CA LYS A 293 31.47 3.35 -30.72
C LYS A 293 30.04 3.19 -30.21
N VAL A 294 29.58 1.94 -30.06
CA VAL A 294 28.22 1.62 -29.56
C VAL A 294 28.10 1.94 -28.07
N THR A 295 29.16 1.72 -27.28
CA THR A 295 29.17 2.01 -25.84
C THR A 295 29.04 3.50 -25.57
N GLU A 296 29.86 4.32 -26.22
CA GLU A 296 29.81 5.78 -26.12
C GLU A 296 28.49 6.34 -26.67
N ALA A 297 27.98 5.74 -27.76
CA ALA A 297 26.66 6.09 -28.26
C ALA A 297 25.55 5.78 -27.26
N ALA A 298 25.64 4.64 -26.56
CA ALA A 298 24.67 4.21 -25.55
C ALA A 298 24.66 5.11 -24.32
N ASP A 299 25.81 5.54 -23.82
CA ASP A 299 25.87 6.46 -22.68
C ASP A 299 25.20 7.80 -23.02
N ALA A 300 25.50 8.37 -24.18
CA ALA A 300 24.83 9.59 -24.63
C ALA A 300 23.34 9.38 -24.95
N SER A 301 22.92 8.18 -25.39
CA SER A 301 21.49 7.85 -25.52
C SER A 301 20.78 7.75 -24.18
N LEU A 302 21.47 7.34 -23.10
CA LEU A 302 20.91 7.30 -21.76
C LEU A 302 20.64 8.70 -21.22
N ASP A 303 21.56 9.64 -21.40
CA ASP A 303 21.38 11.04 -21.00
C ASP A 303 20.16 11.68 -21.70
N ARG A 304 19.92 11.32 -22.97
CA ARG A 304 18.76 11.80 -23.75
C ARG A 304 17.45 11.15 -23.32
N LEU A 305 17.48 9.83 -23.09
CA LEU A 305 16.29 9.06 -22.71
C LEU A 305 15.85 9.38 -21.27
N PHE A 306 16.81 9.59 -20.37
CA PHE A 306 16.56 9.79 -18.94
C PHE A 306 17.21 11.07 -18.42
N TYR A 307 16.85 12.22 -18.99
CA TYR A 307 17.46 13.51 -18.63
C TYR A 307 17.22 13.94 -17.17
N GLU A 308 16.26 13.35 -16.45
CA GLU A 308 16.03 13.59 -15.02
C GLU A 308 16.62 12.50 -14.10
N PHE A 309 17.43 11.58 -14.64
CA PHE A 309 17.98 10.47 -13.88
C PHE A 309 18.89 10.92 -12.72
N ASN A 310 19.67 11.98 -12.95
CA ASN A 310 20.66 12.50 -12.00
C ASN A 310 20.06 12.88 -10.64
N GLU A 311 18.76 13.20 -10.58
CA GLU A 311 18.08 13.54 -9.33
C GLU A 311 18.00 12.37 -8.34
N ALA A 312 18.01 11.14 -8.85
CA ALA A 312 17.93 9.91 -8.05
C ALA A 312 19.20 9.04 -8.16
N ASP A 313 20.27 9.54 -8.76
CA ASP A 313 21.49 8.76 -9.02
C ASP A 313 22.39 8.63 -7.77
N ASP A 314 21.99 7.77 -6.83
CA ASP A 314 22.80 7.41 -5.67
C ASP A 314 22.67 5.90 -5.35
N HIS A 315 23.74 5.27 -4.87
CA HIS A 315 23.73 3.84 -4.51
C HIS A 315 23.23 3.57 -3.08
N ARG A 316 23.04 4.62 -2.28
CA ARG A 316 22.72 4.53 -0.83
C ARG A 316 21.22 4.55 -0.53
N TRP A 317 20.35 4.54 -1.54
CA TRP A 317 18.89 4.50 -1.34
C TRP A 317 18.39 3.34 -0.49
N SER A 318 19.04 2.17 -0.60
CA SER A 318 18.76 1.02 0.27
C SER A 318 18.96 1.33 1.77
N LYS A 319 19.94 2.17 2.11
CA LYS A 319 20.20 2.64 3.48
C LYS A 319 19.13 3.62 3.96
N VAL A 320 18.59 4.47 3.08
CA VAL A 320 17.46 5.35 3.38
C VAL A 320 16.23 4.53 3.75
N ILE A 321 15.92 3.48 2.96
CA ILE A 321 14.82 2.54 3.27
C ILE A 321 15.00 1.92 4.65
N GLU A 322 16.22 1.45 4.96
CA GLU A 322 16.52 0.84 6.26
C GLU A 322 16.31 1.82 7.42
N ARG A 323 16.83 3.06 7.30
CA ARG A 323 16.67 4.11 8.32
C ARG A 323 15.22 4.52 8.51
N ALA A 324 14.50 4.78 7.41
CA ALA A 324 13.09 5.17 7.46
C ALA A 324 12.24 4.09 8.17
N ARG A 325 12.44 2.81 7.83
CA ARG A 325 11.72 1.70 8.49
C ARG A 325 12.03 1.53 9.97
N LYS A 326 13.23 1.94 10.41
CA LYS A 326 13.61 2.00 11.83
C LYS A 326 12.98 3.20 12.55
N GLY A 327 12.34 4.11 11.82
CA GLY A 327 11.73 5.33 12.33
C GLY A 327 12.76 6.39 12.72
N ASP A 328 13.87 6.46 11.97
CA ASP A 328 14.82 7.58 12.03
C ASP A 328 14.13 8.88 11.58
N GLU A 329 14.37 9.99 12.27
CA GLU A 329 13.78 11.30 11.94
C GLU A 329 14.40 11.87 10.65
N HIS A 330 15.64 11.52 10.33
CA HIS A 330 16.39 12.06 9.18
C HIS A 330 16.99 10.96 8.29
N PRO A 331 16.16 10.11 7.65
CA PRO A 331 16.65 8.99 6.86
C PRO A 331 17.48 9.42 5.64
N LEU A 332 17.24 10.62 5.10
CA LEU A 332 17.95 11.19 3.94
C LEU A 332 19.38 11.67 4.24
N GLU A 333 19.80 11.77 5.50
CA GLU A 333 21.21 12.04 5.82
C GLU A 333 22.15 10.96 5.26
N ALA A 334 21.63 9.76 4.99
CA ALA A 334 22.38 8.71 4.29
C ALA A 334 22.81 9.11 2.87
N LEU A 335 22.14 10.09 2.27
CA LEU A 335 22.44 10.69 0.98
C LEU A 335 23.15 12.05 1.11
N GLU A 336 23.62 12.40 2.32
CA GLU A 336 24.23 13.72 2.62
C GLU A 336 23.26 14.90 2.42
N TYR A 337 21.95 14.64 2.53
CA TYR A 337 20.92 15.67 2.48
C TYR A 337 20.41 16.00 3.90
N SER A 338 20.47 17.28 4.27
CA SER A 338 20.09 17.78 5.62
C SER A 338 18.86 18.68 5.62
N GLY A 339 18.18 18.84 4.48
CA GLY A 339 16.94 19.62 4.38
C GLY A 339 15.72 18.84 4.85
N LYS A 340 14.53 19.43 4.72
CA LYS A 340 13.28 18.73 4.98
C LYS A 340 13.02 17.65 3.92
N SER A 341 12.39 16.56 4.33
CA SER A 341 12.17 15.39 3.46
C SER A 341 11.33 15.74 2.23
N GLU A 342 10.29 16.56 2.40
CA GLU A 342 9.40 17.02 1.35
C GLU A 342 10.08 17.93 0.31
N ASP A 343 11.18 18.60 0.68
CA ASP A 343 11.93 19.50 -0.21
C ASP A 343 12.98 18.76 -1.05
N HIS A 344 13.28 17.49 -0.74
CA HIS A 344 14.27 16.71 -1.50
C HIS A 344 13.75 16.46 -2.93
N PRO A 345 14.55 16.65 -4.00
CA PRO A 345 14.08 16.60 -5.39
C PRO A 345 13.24 15.37 -5.75
N VAL A 346 13.71 14.17 -5.37
CA VAL A 346 13.00 12.90 -5.58
C VAL A 346 11.70 12.84 -4.78
N LEU A 347 11.74 13.20 -3.49
CA LEU A 347 10.58 13.05 -2.61
C LEU A 347 9.50 14.08 -2.94
N SER A 348 9.87 15.32 -3.25
CA SER A 348 8.96 16.37 -3.70
C SER A 348 8.19 15.94 -4.95
N LYS A 349 8.89 15.39 -5.96
CA LYS A 349 8.26 14.90 -7.19
C LYS A 349 7.33 13.72 -6.92
N VAL A 350 7.77 12.75 -6.12
CA VAL A 350 6.93 11.61 -5.71
C VAL A 350 5.68 12.08 -4.96
N LEU A 351 5.83 13.00 -4.02
CA LEU A 351 4.74 13.58 -3.24
C LEU A 351 3.73 14.28 -4.16
N SER A 352 4.21 15.11 -5.08
CA SER A 352 3.38 15.81 -6.07
C SER A 352 2.64 14.85 -7.00
N PHE A 353 3.29 13.77 -7.45
CA PHE A 353 2.66 12.78 -8.35
C PHE A 353 1.60 11.93 -7.65
N VAL A 354 1.81 11.62 -6.35
CA VAL A 354 0.82 10.88 -5.56
C VAL A 354 -0.47 11.67 -5.39
N GLY A 355 -0.38 12.96 -5.03
CA GLY A 355 -1.53 13.86 -4.90
C GLY A 355 -2.71 13.24 -4.10
N SER A 356 -3.91 13.24 -4.70
CA SER A 356 -5.14 12.72 -4.07
C SER A 356 -5.21 11.19 -4.01
N GLY A 357 -4.32 10.48 -4.71
CA GLY A 357 -4.13 9.05 -4.53
C GLY A 357 -3.51 8.32 -5.72
N LYS A 358 -2.52 7.46 -5.44
CA LYS A 358 -1.88 6.56 -6.42
C LYS A 358 -1.52 5.23 -5.78
N LYS A 359 -1.57 4.15 -6.56
CA LYS A 359 -0.95 2.89 -6.16
C LYS A 359 0.56 2.96 -6.27
N GLY A 360 1.29 2.33 -5.34
CA GLY A 360 2.74 2.30 -5.40
C GLY A 360 3.29 1.70 -6.70
N ARG A 361 2.57 0.76 -7.34
CA ARG A 361 2.94 0.25 -8.68
C ARG A 361 2.87 1.34 -9.77
N GLU A 362 1.89 2.23 -9.71
CA GLU A 362 1.76 3.34 -10.67
C GLU A 362 2.89 4.35 -10.49
N VAL A 363 3.22 4.68 -9.23
CA VAL A 363 4.36 5.54 -8.89
C VAL A 363 5.66 4.95 -9.40
N ARG A 364 5.88 3.63 -9.18
CA ARG A 364 7.06 2.93 -9.73
C ARG A 364 7.16 3.07 -11.24
N ILE A 365 6.09 2.74 -11.97
CA ILE A 365 6.10 2.80 -13.44
C ILE A 365 6.41 4.21 -13.91
N HIS A 366 5.73 5.22 -13.34
CA HIS A 366 5.92 6.62 -13.76
C HIS A 366 7.37 7.09 -13.61
N PHE A 367 7.99 6.86 -12.46
CA PHE A 367 9.37 7.30 -12.21
C PHE A 367 10.45 6.34 -12.76
N SER A 368 10.09 5.11 -13.10
CA SER A 368 11.00 4.21 -13.85
C SER A 368 11.00 4.47 -15.35
N ASP A 369 9.93 5.06 -15.88
CA ASP A 369 9.79 5.44 -17.28
C ASP A 369 10.61 6.72 -17.57
N PRO A 370 10.97 6.97 -18.86
CA PRO A 370 11.43 8.27 -19.32
C PRO A 370 10.42 9.38 -18.94
N PRO A 371 10.91 10.56 -18.49
CA PRO A 371 12.30 11.03 -18.54
C PRO A 371 13.13 10.72 -17.29
N HIS A 372 12.58 10.02 -16.30
CA HIS A 372 13.22 9.85 -14.99
C HIS A 372 14.18 8.65 -14.97
N GLY A 373 13.69 7.46 -15.32
CA GLY A 373 14.50 6.24 -15.29
C GLY A 373 15.02 5.85 -13.90
N TRP A 374 14.42 6.33 -12.82
CA TRP A 374 14.98 6.18 -11.47
C TRP A 374 15.08 4.72 -11.03
N PRO A 375 16.11 4.38 -10.23
CA PRO A 375 16.23 3.04 -9.66
C PRO A 375 15.06 2.77 -8.70
N ARG A 376 14.62 1.52 -8.65
CA ARG A 376 13.49 1.10 -7.80
C ARG A 376 13.67 1.53 -6.35
N ASP A 377 14.88 1.39 -5.82
CA ASP A 377 15.16 1.72 -4.42
C ASP A 377 14.97 3.21 -4.13
N ALA A 378 15.24 4.12 -5.07
CA ALA A 378 14.97 5.54 -4.87
C ALA A 378 13.47 5.83 -4.73
N ILE A 379 12.67 5.25 -5.62
CA ILE A 379 11.21 5.44 -5.63
C ILE A 379 10.60 4.84 -4.35
N ASP A 380 11.02 3.63 -3.98
CA ASP A 380 10.56 2.96 -2.77
C ASP A 380 11.01 3.70 -1.50
N ALA A 381 12.25 4.20 -1.45
CA ALA A 381 12.77 5.00 -0.35
C ALA A 381 11.97 6.29 -0.16
N ALA A 382 11.60 6.97 -1.25
CA ALA A 382 10.80 8.17 -1.20
C ALA A 382 9.40 7.90 -0.61
N LEU A 383 8.70 6.88 -1.11
CA LEU A 383 7.37 6.50 -0.62
C LEU A 383 7.40 6.10 0.86
N ILE A 384 8.39 5.30 1.27
CA ILE A 384 8.54 4.86 2.66
C ILE A 384 8.88 6.06 3.55
N SER A 385 9.85 6.89 3.16
CA SER A 385 10.27 8.04 3.97
C SER A 385 9.14 9.05 4.15
N LEU A 386 8.39 9.36 3.09
CA LEU A 386 7.23 10.26 3.14
C LEU A 386 6.08 9.68 3.97
N PHE A 387 5.89 8.36 3.97
CA PHE A 387 4.92 7.70 4.84
C PHE A 387 5.32 7.77 6.32
N GLU A 388 6.58 7.45 6.65
CA GLU A 388 7.08 7.44 8.03
C GLU A 388 7.14 8.85 8.65
N SER A 389 7.40 9.87 7.83
CA SER A 389 7.34 11.29 8.24
C SER A 389 5.92 11.87 8.24
N GLY A 390 4.92 11.11 7.77
CA GLY A 390 3.51 11.48 7.84
C GLY A 390 3.04 12.42 6.73
N HIS A 391 3.82 12.63 5.66
CA HIS A 391 3.36 13.34 4.45
C HIS A 391 2.46 12.47 3.56
N LEU A 392 2.54 11.15 3.69
CA LEU A 392 1.68 10.20 2.99
C LEU A 392 0.89 9.35 3.98
N ARG A 393 -0.37 9.07 3.63
CA ARG A 393 -1.15 7.97 4.19
C ARG A 393 -1.07 6.77 3.26
N ALA A 394 -0.86 5.59 3.84
CA ALA A 394 -0.79 4.33 3.13
C ALA A 394 -1.94 3.41 3.54
N LYS A 395 -2.63 2.81 2.55
CA LYS A 395 -3.61 1.76 2.77
C LYS A 395 -3.22 0.51 1.99
N SER A 396 -3.22 -0.64 2.65
CA SER A 396 -3.02 -1.95 2.02
C SER A 396 -4.32 -2.73 2.11
N ASN A 397 -4.89 -3.14 0.97
CA ASN A 397 -6.19 -3.83 0.91
C ASN A 397 -7.31 -3.10 1.67
N GLY A 398 -7.34 -1.77 1.59
CA GLY A 398 -8.32 -0.93 2.28
C GLY A 398 -8.01 -0.63 3.76
N VAL A 399 -7.05 -1.33 4.37
CA VAL A 399 -6.65 -1.13 5.78
C VAL A 399 -5.53 -0.10 5.86
N ALA A 400 -5.69 0.92 6.73
CA ALA A 400 -4.66 1.92 6.97
C ALA A 400 -3.43 1.31 7.66
N LEU A 401 -2.25 1.57 7.12
CA LEU A 401 -0.98 1.13 7.70
C LEU A 401 -0.53 2.11 8.80
N LYS A 402 0.06 1.58 9.87
CA LYS A 402 0.75 2.37 10.91
C LYS A 402 2.21 2.60 10.53
N PRO A 403 2.87 3.63 11.09
CA PRO A 403 4.32 3.80 10.95
C PRO A 403 5.07 2.49 11.23
N ARG A 404 6.14 2.25 10.48
CA ARG A 404 7.00 1.05 10.46
C ARG A 404 6.36 -0.22 9.90
N GLN A 405 5.11 -0.18 9.46
CA GLN A 405 4.44 -1.36 8.86
C GLN A 405 4.63 -1.47 7.35
N LEU A 406 5.06 -0.40 6.66
CA LEU A 406 5.28 -0.42 5.23
C LEU A 406 6.65 -1.04 4.89
N ALA A 407 6.65 -2.26 4.36
CA ALA A 407 7.83 -2.91 3.82
C ALA A 407 7.99 -2.65 2.32
N GLN A 408 9.22 -2.65 1.81
CA GLN A 408 9.52 -2.44 0.39
C GLN A 408 8.78 -3.41 -0.56
N ALA A 409 8.57 -4.66 -0.11
CA ALA A 409 7.81 -5.66 -0.87
C ALA A 409 6.31 -5.32 -0.98
N GLY A 410 5.75 -4.59 -0.01
CA GLY A 410 4.34 -4.20 0.04
C GLY A 410 4.00 -2.94 -0.76
N VAL A 411 5.01 -2.15 -1.14
CA VAL A 411 4.83 -0.88 -1.87
C VAL A 411 3.93 -1.02 -3.12
N PRO A 412 4.08 -2.03 -4.02
CA PRO A 412 3.26 -2.11 -5.23
C PRO A 412 1.76 -2.20 -4.99
N GLY A 413 1.35 -2.88 -3.92
CA GLY A 413 -0.05 -3.13 -3.57
C GLY A 413 -0.65 -2.08 -2.63
N THR A 414 0.12 -1.07 -2.26
CA THR A 414 -0.29 -0.04 -1.30
C THR A 414 -0.84 1.18 -2.03
N ASP A 415 -2.00 1.68 -1.59
CA ASP A 415 -2.59 2.94 -2.02
C ASP A 415 -2.04 4.08 -1.16
N PHE A 416 -1.34 5.01 -1.78
CA PHE A 416 -0.77 6.20 -1.15
C PHE A 416 -1.65 7.41 -1.43
N ARG A 417 -1.80 8.30 -0.44
CA ARG A 417 -2.44 9.62 -0.59
C ARG A 417 -1.65 10.66 0.18
N VAL A 418 -1.50 11.85 -0.39
CA VAL A 418 -0.91 12.99 0.32
C VAL A 418 -1.76 13.34 1.53
N GLU A 419 -1.09 13.61 2.65
CA GLU A 419 -1.70 14.18 3.84
C GLU A 419 -1.42 15.68 3.85
N SER A 420 -2.49 16.47 3.90
CA SER A 420 -2.49 17.93 3.86
C SER A 420 -1.92 18.57 5.13
N ALA A 421 -1.86 17.81 6.23
CA ALA A 421 -1.32 18.26 7.50
C ALA A 421 -0.35 17.20 8.08
N THR A 422 0.89 17.59 8.33
CA THR A 422 1.86 16.78 9.07
C THR A 422 1.90 17.19 10.54
N LEU A 423 2.14 16.22 11.42
CA LEU A 423 2.20 16.43 12.87
C LEU A 423 3.52 15.90 13.42
N GLU A 424 4.31 16.79 13.99
CA GLU A 424 5.56 16.46 14.66
C GLU A 424 5.32 15.63 15.93
N THR A 425 6.34 14.90 16.37
CA THR A 425 6.31 14.12 17.62
C THR A 425 5.88 14.96 18.83
N ARG A 426 6.33 16.23 18.91
CA ARG A 426 5.96 17.17 19.98
C ARG A 426 4.48 17.55 19.93
N GLN A 427 3.94 17.77 18.75
CA GLN A 427 2.53 18.08 18.52
C GLN A 427 1.64 16.89 18.88
N ARG A 428 2.01 15.68 18.44
CA ARG A 428 1.32 14.44 18.83
C ARG A 428 1.31 14.24 20.35
N LEU A 429 2.43 14.53 21.03
CA LEU A 429 2.48 14.47 22.49
C LEU A 429 1.52 15.48 23.15
N LYS A 430 1.41 16.71 22.63
CA LYS A 430 0.44 17.70 23.14
C LYS A 430 -1.00 17.21 22.99
N VAL A 431 -1.38 16.67 21.83
CA VAL A 431 -2.70 16.05 21.61
C VAL A 431 -2.96 14.94 22.64
N ARG A 432 -2.01 14.02 22.83
CA ARG A 432 -2.18 12.94 23.81
C ARG A 432 -2.39 13.44 25.24
N LYS A 433 -1.66 14.49 25.65
CA LYS A 433 -1.84 15.11 26.98
C LYS A 433 -3.24 15.73 27.13
N LEU A 434 -3.75 16.36 26.07
CA LEU A 434 -5.11 16.90 26.06
C LEU A 434 -6.16 15.79 26.19
N PHE A 435 -5.98 14.68 25.46
CA PHE A 435 -6.89 13.53 25.55
C PHE A 435 -6.90 12.93 26.96
N GLN A 436 -5.71 12.78 27.56
CA GLN A 436 -5.58 12.30 28.94
C GLN A 436 -6.28 13.23 29.94
N LYS A 437 -6.25 14.55 29.72
CA LYS A 437 -6.95 15.53 30.58
C LYS A 437 -8.48 15.37 30.54
N ALA A 438 -9.03 14.89 29.43
CA ALA A 438 -10.43 14.50 29.31
C ALA A 438 -10.69 13.02 29.68
N GLU A 439 -9.72 12.34 30.29
CA GLU A 439 -9.78 10.92 30.68
C GLU A 439 -9.90 9.94 29.50
N VAL A 440 -9.47 10.34 28.29
CA VAL A 440 -9.47 9.50 27.09
C VAL A 440 -8.10 8.87 26.90
N ALA A 441 -8.05 7.53 26.95
CA ALA A 441 -6.82 6.77 26.76
C ALA A 441 -6.38 6.83 25.29
N CYS A 442 -5.11 7.18 25.06
CA CYS A 442 -4.52 7.23 23.72
C CYS A 442 -3.08 6.72 23.76
N LYS A 443 -2.79 5.69 22.95
CA LYS A 443 -1.44 5.14 22.78
C LYS A 443 -0.68 5.98 21.74
N PRO A 444 0.67 6.00 21.79
CA PRO A 444 1.46 6.64 20.74
C PRO A 444 1.08 6.11 19.35
N ASN A 445 0.90 7.03 18.38
CA ASN A 445 0.50 6.76 17.00
C ASN A 445 -0.97 6.30 16.84
N ASP A 446 -1.79 6.44 17.88
CA ASP A 446 -3.22 6.13 17.85
C ASP A 446 -4.09 7.41 18.01
N GLU A 447 -3.47 8.60 17.89
CA GLU A 447 -4.15 9.88 18.15
C GLU A 447 -5.32 10.11 17.21
N ALA A 448 -5.14 9.85 15.91
CA ALA A 448 -6.18 10.04 14.91
C ALA A 448 -7.38 9.12 15.14
N ALA A 449 -7.16 7.92 15.68
CA ALA A 449 -8.23 6.99 16.03
C ALA A 449 -8.96 7.42 17.31
N ALA A 450 -8.23 7.96 18.30
CA ALA A 450 -8.79 8.40 19.58
C ALA A 450 -9.52 9.75 19.51
N ALA A 451 -9.27 10.58 18.50
CA ALA A 451 -9.83 11.92 18.36
C ALA A 451 -11.36 11.96 18.38
N GLY A 452 -12.04 11.02 17.71
CA GLY A 452 -13.51 10.95 17.74
C GLY A 452 -14.07 10.70 19.15
N SER A 453 -13.46 9.78 19.90
CA SER A 453 -13.84 9.51 21.29
C SER A 453 -13.59 10.72 22.20
N PHE A 454 -12.49 11.43 21.98
CA PHE A 454 -12.20 12.68 22.68
C PHE A 454 -13.27 13.75 22.44
N LEU A 455 -13.63 14.04 21.19
CA LEU A 455 -14.66 15.03 20.88
C LEU A 455 -16.04 14.63 21.42
N SER A 456 -16.35 13.34 21.42
CA SER A 456 -17.58 12.81 22.00
C SER A 456 -17.64 13.02 23.51
N ARG A 457 -16.52 12.77 24.21
CA ARG A 457 -16.38 13.00 25.65
C ARG A 457 -16.56 14.47 26.02
N LEU A 458 -16.01 15.40 25.22
CA LEU A 458 -16.23 16.83 25.44
C LEU A 458 -17.70 17.22 25.27
N GLY A 459 -18.39 16.67 24.26
CA GLY A 459 -19.83 16.87 24.09
C GLY A 459 -20.67 16.36 25.27
N GLU A 460 -20.24 15.27 25.93
CA GLU A 460 -20.87 14.80 27.18
C GLU A 460 -20.63 15.75 28.35
N LEU A 461 -19.41 16.26 28.51
CA LEU A 461 -19.06 17.23 29.56
C LEU A 461 -19.90 18.51 29.40
N ALA A 462 -19.99 19.07 28.19
CA ALA A 462 -20.83 20.23 27.90
C ALA A 462 -22.29 19.99 28.27
N ARG A 463 -22.84 18.81 27.93
CA ARG A 463 -24.24 18.46 28.25
C ARG A 463 -24.50 18.38 29.75
N ARG A 464 -23.50 18.02 30.57
CA ARG A 464 -23.60 17.97 32.04
C ARG A 464 -23.41 19.34 32.69
N ALA A 465 -22.74 20.27 32.02
CA ALA A 465 -22.41 21.59 32.55
C ALA A 465 -23.61 22.57 32.60
N GLY A 466 -24.73 22.23 31.94
CA GLY A 466 -25.93 23.07 31.90
C GLY A 466 -27.18 22.32 31.44
N GLY A 467 -28.32 23.00 31.37
CA GLY A 467 -29.59 22.37 31.03
C GLY A 467 -30.79 23.30 31.13
N GLU A 468 -31.92 22.75 31.53
CA GLU A 468 -33.12 23.52 31.83
C GLU A 468 -32.98 24.29 33.15
N ALA A 469 -33.70 25.41 33.28
CA ALA A 469 -33.73 26.18 34.53
C ALA A 469 -34.12 25.26 35.71
N PRO A 470 -33.37 25.29 36.83
CA PRO A 470 -32.51 26.38 37.32
C PRO A 470 -31.03 26.30 36.92
N LEU A 471 -30.64 25.35 36.05
CA LEU A 471 -29.26 25.26 35.57
C LEU A 471 -28.97 26.35 34.53
N PRO A 472 -27.71 26.80 34.42
CA PRO A 472 -27.28 27.63 33.29
C PRO A 472 -27.55 26.92 31.97
N GLU A 473 -27.64 27.70 30.90
CA GLU A 473 -27.78 27.13 29.55
C GLU A 473 -26.58 26.24 29.23
N ARG A 474 -26.81 25.25 28.36
CA ARG A 474 -25.73 24.38 27.92
C ARG A 474 -24.67 25.20 27.19
N PRO A 475 -23.37 24.97 27.44
CA PRO A 475 -22.30 25.60 26.68
C PRO A 475 -22.43 25.35 25.18
N ASP A 476 -21.99 26.31 24.36
CA ASP A 476 -21.94 26.16 22.90
C ASP A 476 -20.92 25.09 22.49
N THR A 477 -21.34 24.19 21.59
CA THR A 477 -20.54 23.09 21.07
C THR A 477 -20.32 23.16 19.56
N SER A 478 -20.64 24.29 18.92
CA SER A 478 -20.44 24.50 17.47
C SER A 478 -19.00 24.20 17.05
N HIS A 479 -18.00 24.70 17.80
CA HIS A 479 -16.58 24.43 17.54
C HIS A 479 -16.22 22.93 17.57
N LEU A 480 -16.90 22.12 18.40
CA LEU A 480 -16.68 20.67 18.43
C LEU A 480 -17.23 19.99 17.18
N LEU A 481 -18.36 20.46 16.63
CA LEU A 481 -18.94 19.96 15.38
C LEU A 481 -18.02 20.26 14.19
N ASP A 482 -17.43 21.46 14.16
CA ASP A 482 -16.43 21.82 13.15
C ASP A 482 -15.23 20.87 13.20
N LEU A 483 -14.70 20.58 14.40
CA LEU A 483 -13.63 19.61 14.57
C LEU A 483 -14.04 18.18 14.19
N GLN A 484 -15.30 17.78 14.40
CA GLN A 484 -15.82 16.47 13.98
C GLN A 484 -15.95 16.32 12.47
N SER A 485 -16.08 17.43 11.73
CA SER A 485 -16.13 17.42 10.25
C SER A 485 -14.78 17.11 9.59
N LEU A 486 -13.68 17.32 10.33
CA LEU A 486 -12.32 17.03 9.88
C LEU A 486 -11.93 15.55 10.11
N ALA A 487 -10.92 15.07 9.39
CA ALA A 487 -10.45 13.69 9.53
C ALA A 487 -8.91 13.57 9.50
N GLY A 488 -8.38 12.51 10.15
CA GLY A 488 -6.94 12.24 10.14
C GLY A 488 -6.12 13.34 10.83
N ASN A 489 -4.96 13.69 10.28
CA ASN A 489 -4.11 14.71 10.88
C ASN A 489 -4.71 16.12 10.83
N GLU A 490 -5.63 16.42 9.90
CA GLU A 490 -6.33 17.72 9.87
C GLU A 490 -7.17 17.93 11.14
N GLN A 491 -7.89 16.88 11.58
CA GLN A 491 -8.67 16.94 12.83
C GLN A 491 -7.76 17.16 14.03
N LEU A 492 -6.63 16.47 14.08
CA LEU A 492 -5.65 16.62 15.16
C LEU A 492 -5.00 18.01 15.16
N LEU A 493 -4.74 18.58 13.98
CA LEU A 493 -4.22 19.94 13.86
C LEU A 493 -5.28 20.97 14.29
N GLY A 494 -6.55 20.78 13.91
CA GLY A 494 -7.67 21.59 14.40
C GLY A 494 -7.78 21.56 15.92
N ILE A 495 -7.70 20.37 16.52
CA ILE A 495 -7.67 20.18 17.98
C ILE A 495 -6.48 20.93 18.62
N LEU A 496 -5.30 20.90 17.99
CA LEU A 496 -4.13 21.62 18.49
C LEU A 496 -4.28 23.14 18.39
N ASN A 497 -4.88 23.63 17.31
CA ASN A 497 -5.11 25.06 17.11
C ASN A 497 -6.08 25.62 18.15
N GLN A 498 -7.04 24.81 18.60
CA GLN A 498 -7.99 25.15 19.67
C GLN A 498 -7.57 24.60 21.04
N HIS A 499 -6.30 24.20 21.23
CA HIS A 499 -5.86 23.47 22.42
C HIS A 499 -6.24 24.19 23.73
N ASP A 500 -5.96 25.48 23.84
CA ASP A 500 -6.16 26.23 25.08
C ASP A 500 -7.65 26.44 25.39
N GLU A 501 -8.47 26.66 24.36
CA GLU A 501 -9.93 26.70 24.48
C GLU A 501 -10.49 25.37 24.96
N LEU A 502 -10.07 24.26 24.34
CA LEU A 502 -10.49 22.91 24.73
C LEU A 502 -10.04 22.56 26.16
N VAL A 503 -8.86 23.01 26.59
CA VAL A 503 -8.40 22.85 27.98
C VAL A 503 -9.31 23.59 28.96
N ASN A 504 -9.73 24.81 28.64
CA ASN A 504 -10.64 25.59 29.47
C ASN A 504 -12.02 24.94 29.52
N ASN A 505 -12.57 24.54 28.37
CA ASN A 505 -13.83 23.82 28.26
C ASN A 505 -13.85 22.56 29.14
N ILE A 506 -12.79 21.75 29.11
CA ILE A 506 -12.68 20.56 29.98
C ILE A 506 -12.76 20.95 31.46
N ASN A 507 -12.02 21.97 31.90
CA ASN A 507 -12.01 22.37 33.31
C ASN A 507 -13.38 22.92 33.75
N ASP A 508 -13.93 23.84 32.97
CA ASP A 508 -15.15 24.57 33.31
C ASP A 508 -16.36 23.63 33.27
N TRP A 509 -16.49 22.81 32.23
CA TRP A 509 -17.62 21.90 32.09
C TRP A 509 -17.57 20.76 33.11
N THR A 510 -16.38 20.27 33.46
CA THR A 510 -16.23 19.26 34.53
C THR A 510 -16.62 19.84 35.89
N LYS A 511 -16.20 21.08 36.19
CA LYS A 511 -16.56 21.77 37.43
C LYS A 511 -18.06 22.05 37.51
N ALA A 512 -18.64 22.61 36.45
CA ALA A 512 -20.07 22.90 36.39
C ALA A 512 -20.92 21.63 36.50
N GLY A 513 -20.56 20.56 35.78
CA GLY A 513 -21.24 19.27 35.88
C GLY A 513 -21.18 18.67 37.29
N GLY A 514 -20.03 18.75 37.95
CA GLY A 514 -19.88 18.29 39.34
C GLY A 514 -20.67 19.13 40.36
N LEU A 515 -20.86 20.42 40.11
CA LEU A 515 -21.76 21.27 40.92
C LEU A 515 -23.23 20.91 40.67
N ALA A 516 -23.62 20.70 39.41
CA ALA A 516 -24.99 20.33 39.03
C ALA A 516 -25.42 19.01 39.67
N GLU A 517 -24.55 17.99 39.65
CA GLU A 517 -24.82 16.68 40.25
C GLU A 517 -25.10 16.76 41.76
N LYS A 518 -24.53 17.76 42.45
CA LYS A 518 -24.74 17.97 43.90
C LYS A 518 -25.90 18.90 44.21
N ARG A 519 -25.99 20.03 43.49
CA ARG A 519 -26.91 21.12 43.81
C ARG A 519 -28.31 20.95 43.22
N LEU A 520 -28.45 20.27 42.08
CA LEU A 520 -29.76 20.04 41.48
C LEU A 520 -30.68 19.20 42.39
N PRO A 521 -30.24 18.06 42.95
CA PRO A 521 -31.07 17.32 43.91
C PRO A 521 -31.39 18.12 45.19
N ALA A 522 -30.47 19.01 45.61
CA ALA A 522 -30.71 19.89 46.76
C ALA A 522 -31.77 20.95 46.45
N PHE A 523 -31.75 21.52 45.25
CA PHE A 523 -32.77 22.45 44.79
C PHE A 523 -34.14 21.78 44.62
N GLU A 524 -34.19 20.54 44.12
CA GLU A 524 -35.43 19.76 44.06
C GLU A 524 -36.05 19.52 45.44
N ARG A 525 -35.22 19.26 46.46
CA ARG A 525 -35.67 19.18 47.86
C ARG A 525 -36.17 20.52 48.36
N LEU A 526 -35.48 21.62 48.04
CA LEU A 526 -35.93 22.97 48.37
C LEU A 526 -37.33 23.27 47.81
N LEU A 527 -37.59 22.90 46.55
CA LEU A 527 -38.92 23.04 45.96
C LEU A 527 -39.98 22.19 46.67
N SER A 528 -39.61 21.00 47.16
CA SER A 528 -40.51 20.16 47.96
C SER A 528 -40.82 20.79 49.31
N LEU A 529 -39.82 21.38 49.98
CA LEU A 529 -40.01 22.11 51.23
C LEU A 529 -40.93 23.32 51.02
N ALA A 530 -40.69 24.12 49.98
CA ALA A 530 -41.49 25.29 49.66
C ALA A 530 -42.98 24.93 49.46
N ARG A 531 -43.25 23.82 48.77
CA ARG A 531 -44.62 23.29 48.59
C ARG A 531 -45.31 22.94 49.90
N HIS A 532 -44.58 22.35 50.86
CA HIS A 532 -45.16 22.02 52.17
C HIS A 532 -45.37 23.26 53.05
N ALA A 533 -44.64 24.34 52.79
CA ALA A 533 -44.72 25.59 53.53
C ALA A 533 -45.77 26.56 52.97
N GLU A 534 -46.46 26.19 51.88
CA GLU A 534 -47.45 27.02 51.22
C GLU A 534 -48.54 27.49 52.21
N GLY A 535 -48.78 28.80 52.26
CA GLY A 535 -49.72 29.44 53.19
C GLY A 535 -49.14 29.82 54.55
N LEU A 536 -47.84 29.59 54.81
CA LEU A 536 -47.12 30.13 55.97
C LEU A 536 -46.51 31.50 55.64
N GLU A 537 -46.54 32.45 56.57
CA GLU A 537 -46.02 33.82 56.38
C GLU A 537 -44.55 33.83 55.88
N ALA A 538 -43.71 32.91 56.34
CA ALA A 538 -42.31 32.83 55.91
C ALA A 538 -42.12 32.49 54.42
N THR A 539 -43.16 32.02 53.71
CA THR A 539 -43.08 31.78 52.26
C THR A 539 -43.18 33.05 51.42
N GLU A 540 -43.73 34.15 51.96
CA GLU A 540 -43.87 35.42 51.23
C GLU A 540 -42.51 36.00 50.83
N ASP A 541 -41.50 35.87 51.70
CA ASP A 541 -40.15 36.39 51.47
C ASP A 541 -39.22 35.39 50.75
N ILE A 542 -39.46 34.08 50.91
CA ILE A 542 -38.58 33.03 50.39
C ILE A 542 -38.93 32.60 48.96
N GLN A 543 -40.23 32.54 48.62
CA GLN A 543 -40.65 32.12 47.28
C GLN A 543 -40.06 33.00 46.16
N PRO A 544 -40.02 34.35 46.26
CA PRO A 544 -39.39 35.19 45.24
C PRO A 544 -37.89 34.91 45.07
N GLN A 545 -37.19 34.49 46.12
CA GLN A 545 -35.76 34.15 46.06
C GLN A 545 -35.54 32.82 45.34
N ILE A 546 -36.39 31.81 45.61
CA ILE A 546 -36.37 30.53 44.87
C ILE A 546 -36.66 30.76 43.38
N ASP A 547 -37.65 31.60 43.08
CA ASP A 547 -38.01 31.94 41.70
C ASP A 547 -36.88 32.71 41.01
N ALA A 548 -36.18 33.60 41.72
CA ALA A 548 -35.00 34.29 41.20
C ALA A 548 -33.85 33.33 40.87
N VAL A 549 -33.58 32.31 41.69
CA VAL A 549 -32.58 31.27 41.38
C VAL A 549 -32.93 30.53 40.08
N LYS A 550 -34.22 30.22 39.89
CA LYS A 550 -34.69 29.55 38.69
C LYS A 550 -34.64 30.45 37.46
N ALA A 551 -35.12 31.69 37.57
CA ALA A 551 -35.18 32.65 36.47
C ALA A 551 -33.79 33.10 36.01
N ASN A 552 -32.89 33.37 36.96
CA ASN A 552 -31.52 33.79 36.67
C ASN A 552 -30.58 32.62 36.38
N ARG A 553 -31.07 31.37 36.49
CA ARG A 553 -30.29 30.14 36.27
C ARG A 553 -29.00 30.08 37.10
N SER A 554 -29.04 30.61 38.33
CA SER A 554 -27.86 30.85 39.17
C SER A 554 -27.51 29.70 40.11
N LEU A 555 -28.05 28.50 39.89
CA LEU A 555 -27.80 27.35 40.76
C LEU A 555 -26.30 26.99 40.86
N LEU A 556 -25.55 27.22 39.79
CA LEU A 556 -24.12 26.86 39.69
C LEU A 556 -23.17 28.03 39.98
N ASP A 557 -23.68 29.16 40.48
CA ASP A 557 -22.87 30.32 40.83
C ASP A 557 -21.84 30.02 41.93
N ALA A 558 -20.86 30.89 42.09
CA ALA A 558 -19.77 30.70 43.04
C ALA A 558 -20.26 30.48 44.48
N ALA A 559 -21.27 31.26 44.90
CA ALA A 559 -21.99 31.06 46.16
C ALA A 559 -23.17 30.12 45.94
N ASP A 560 -23.35 29.14 46.84
CA ASP A 560 -24.49 28.22 46.78
C ASP A 560 -25.76 28.91 47.29
N PRO A 561 -26.81 29.10 46.46
CA PRO A 561 -28.02 29.80 46.89
C PRO A 561 -28.99 28.92 47.70
N VAL A 562 -28.76 27.60 47.78
CA VAL A 562 -29.74 26.64 48.32
C VAL A 562 -29.74 26.50 49.85
N PRO A 563 -28.58 26.42 50.55
CA PRO A 563 -28.55 26.02 51.96
C PRO A 563 -29.32 26.95 52.90
N ASP A 564 -29.18 28.27 52.73
CA ASP A 564 -29.83 29.24 53.61
C ASP A 564 -31.35 29.25 53.40
N LEU A 565 -31.81 29.17 52.15
CA LEU A 565 -33.23 29.07 51.81
C LEU A 565 -33.85 27.78 52.38
N ALA A 566 -33.15 26.65 52.24
CA ALA A 566 -33.61 25.37 52.77
C ALA A 566 -33.73 25.41 54.28
N LYS A 567 -32.74 25.99 54.97
CA LYS A 567 -32.76 26.13 56.43
C LYS A 567 -33.95 26.93 56.94
N VAL A 568 -34.23 28.09 56.33
CA VAL A 568 -35.39 28.92 56.71
C VAL A 568 -36.70 28.15 56.56
N LEU A 569 -36.88 27.43 55.44
CA LEU A 569 -38.08 26.62 55.23
C LEU A 569 -38.18 25.46 56.22
N VAL A 570 -37.08 24.74 56.49
CA VAL A 570 -37.05 23.64 57.45
C VAL A 570 -37.40 24.12 58.85
N ASP A 571 -36.80 25.22 59.31
CA ASP A 571 -37.06 25.76 60.65
C ASP A 571 -38.52 26.23 60.78
N THR A 572 -39.05 26.89 59.74
CA THR A 572 -40.47 27.31 59.70
C THR A 572 -41.41 26.10 59.75
N LEU A 573 -41.17 25.11 58.88
CA LEU A 573 -41.97 23.89 58.79
C LEU A 573 -41.90 23.08 60.08
N ARG A 574 -40.74 23.02 60.73
CA ARG A 574 -40.56 22.36 62.03
C ARG A 574 -41.44 23.01 63.09
N VAL A 575 -41.43 24.34 63.18
CA VAL A 575 -42.28 25.08 64.13
C VAL A 575 -43.76 24.83 63.84
N ALA A 576 -44.19 24.96 62.59
CA ALA A 576 -45.59 24.74 62.20
C ALA A 576 -46.05 23.30 62.47
N LEU A 577 -45.21 22.30 62.20
CA LEU A 577 -45.52 20.90 62.46
C LEU A 577 -45.64 20.62 63.95
N VAL A 578 -44.71 21.12 64.78
CA VAL A 578 -44.77 20.96 66.25
C VAL A 578 -46.02 21.63 66.81
N GLN A 579 -46.39 22.81 66.31
CA GLN A 579 -47.63 23.49 66.71
C GLN A 579 -48.87 22.68 66.30
N ALA A 580 -48.90 22.15 65.08
CA ALA A 580 -50.01 21.33 64.60
C ALA A 580 -50.17 20.03 65.40
N GLU A 581 -49.06 19.37 65.74
CA GLU A 581 -49.04 18.18 66.61
C GLU A 581 -49.50 18.51 68.04
N SER A 582 -49.07 19.65 68.60
CA SER A 582 -49.51 20.10 69.94
C SER A 582 -51.00 20.39 69.96
N ALA A 583 -51.51 21.13 68.97
CA ALA A 583 -52.93 21.47 68.87
C ALA A 583 -53.81 20.22 68.75
N TYR A 584 -53.39 19.23 67.97
CA TYR A 584 -54.08 17.94 67.89
C TYR A 584 -54.04 17.21 69.25
N SER A 585 -52.88 17.11 69.88
CA SER A 585 -52.73 16.40 71.15
C SER A 585 -53.53 17.06 72.28
N GLU A 586 -53.49 18.38 72.41
CA GLU A 586 -54.25 19.14 73.41
C GLU A 586 -55.76 18.98 73.19
N THR A 587 -56.21 19.07 71.94
CA THR A 587 -57.62 18.85 71.61
C THR A 587 -58.04 17.41 71.90
N PHE A 588 -57.20 16.43 71.56
CA PHE A 588 -57.45 15.03 71.84
C PHE A 588 -57.58 14.77 73.34
N GLU A 589 -56.62 15.22 74.16
CA GLU A 589 -56.66 15.04 75.62
C GLU A 589 -57.89 15.73 76.23
N ALA A 590 -58.20 16.96 75.82
CA ALA A 590 -59.37 17.68 76.31
C ALA A 590 -60.70 16.97 75.98
N GLN A 591 -60.83 16.39 74.78
CA GLN A 591 -62.02 15.62 74.42
C GLN A 591 -62.03 14.23 75.08
N TRP A 592 -60.86 13.61 75.24
CA TRP A 592 -60.71 12.33 75.93
C TRP A 592 -61.09 12.43 77.41
N GLU A 593 -60.69 13.51 78.11
CA GLU A 593 -61.12 13.79 79.48
C GLU A 593 -62.64 13.94 79.57
N ARG A 594 -63.26 14.66 78.63
CA ARG A 594 -64.73 14.82 78.57
C ARG A 594 -65.45 13.50 78.34
N LEU A 595 -64.95 12.66 77.42
CA LEU A 595 -65.52 11.34 77.16
C LEU A 595 -65.34 10.41 78.36
N SER A 596 -64.15 10.40 78.98
CA SER A 596 -63.83 9.58 80.15
C SER A 596 -64.60 10.00 81.41
N ALA A 597 -65.02 11.26 81.49
CA ALA A 597 -65.89 11.77 82.55
C ALA A 597 -67.37 11.43 82.32
N ALA A 598 -67.78 11.09 81.09
CA ALA A 598 -69.16 10.77 80.78
C ALA A 598 -69.60 9.47 81.48
N GLU A 599 -70.77 9.52 82.11
CA GLU A 599 -71.29 8.40 82.91
C GLU A 599 -71.53 7.14 82.06
N SER A 600 -72.08 7.30 80.87
CA SER A 600 -72.30 6.22 79.90
C SER A 600 -71.01 5.55 79.46
N TRP A 601 -69.97 6.33 79.19
CA TRP A 601 -68.64 5.81 78.84
C TRP A 601 -68.04 4.97 79.96
N ARG A 602 -68.26 5.35 81.24
CA ARG A 602 -67.80 4.58 82.41
C ARG A 602 -68.55 3.28 82.63
N LYS A 603 -69.80 3.18 82.16
CA LYS A 603 -70.68 2.01 82.36
C LYS A 603 -70.51 0.91 81.31
N ILE A 604 -69.99 1.22 80.12
CA ILE A 604 -69.65 0.21 79.10
C ILE A 604 -68.32 -0.51 79.41
N ASP A 605 -68.17 -1.75 78.94
CA ASP A 605 -66.97 -2.54 79.14
C ASP A 605 -65.82 -2.10 78.21
N GLN A 606 -64.62 -2.65 78.43
CA GLN A 606 -63.44 -2.26 77.68
C GLN A 606 -63.50 -2.69 76.20
N ALA A 607 -64.14 -3.82 75.88
CA ALA A 607 -64.24 -4.32 74.51
C ALA A 607 -65.13 -3.40 73.66
N ASP A 608 -66.23 -2.91 74.24
CA ASP A 608 -67.12 -1.95 73.59
C ASP A 608 -66.45 -0.57 73.43
N ARG A 609 -65.66 -0.12 74.41
CA ARG A 609 -64.87 1.12 74.28
C ARG A 609 -63.88 1.04 73.14
N ASP A 610 -63.08 -0.02 73.09
CA ASP A 610 -62.06 -0.21 72.05
C ASP A 610 -62.71 -0.28 70.66
N ARG A 611 -63.85 -0.97 70.54
CA ARG A 611 -64.62 -1.05 69.30
C ARG A 611 -65.14 0.31 68.82
N ILE A 612 -65.67 1.14 69.72
CA ILE A 612 -66.17 2.49 69.36
C ILE A 612 -65.01 3.37 68.86
N LEU A 613 -63.87 3.34 69.54
CA LEU A 613 -62.69 4.13 69.15
C LEU A 613 -62.12 3.66 67.80
N GLU A 614 -62.10 2.36 67.54
CA GLU A 614 -61.66 1.80 66.26
C GLU A 614 -62.59 2.19 65.11
N ILE A 615 -63.91 2.08 65.28
CA ILE A 615 -64.92 2.43 64.27
C ILE A 615 -64.86 3.92 63.91
N LEU A 616 -64.66 4.79 64.90
CA LEU A 616 -64.59 6.23 64.71
C LEU A 616 -63.16 6.71 64.39
N HIS A 617 -62.20 5.79 64.29
CA HIS A 617 -60.78 6.07 64.05
C HIS A 617 -60.21 7.13 65.01
N ILE A 618 -60.60 7.06 66.28
CA ILE A 618 -60.11 7.95 67.34
C ILE A 618 -58.81 7.37 67.88
N GLU A 619 -57.71 7.82 67.32
CA GLU A 619 -56.37 7.36 67.69
C GLU A 619 -55.51 8.50 68.21
N LYS A 620 -54.73 8.23 69.25
CA LYS A 620 -53.69 9.15 69.70
C LYS A 620 -52.50 9.06 68.76
N VAL A 621 -52.33 10.07 67.91
CA VAL A 621 -51.20 10.12 66.97
C VAL A 621 -49.90 10.41 67.72
N SER A 622 -48.85 9.63 67.44
CA SER A 622 -47.51 9.84 68.00
C SER A 622 -46.77 10.99 67.29
N LYS A 623 -46.00 11.76 68.07
CA LYS A 623 -45.14 12.84 67.57
C LYS A 623 -44.20 12.33 66.49
N GLY A 624 -44.12 13.03 65.36
CA GLY A 624 -43.16 12.75 64.29
C GLY A 624 -41.73 13.09 64.70
N ALA A 625 -40.76 12.45 64.05
CA ALA A 625 -39.36 12.86 64.16
C ALA A 625 -39.17 14.21 63.44
N THR A 626 -38.55 15.18 64.10
CA THR A 626 -38.38 16.55 63.60
C THR A 626 -36.94 17.05 63.71
N GLY A 627 -35.98 16.17 63.97
CA GLY A 627 -34.58 16.52 64.20
C GLY A 627 -33.89 17.01 62.92
N ALA A 628 -33.85 16.18 61.88
CA ALA A 628 -33.21 16.50 60.60
C ALA A 628 -34.20 17.01 59.53
N GLU A 629 -33.71 17.74 58.53
CA GLU A 629 -34.49 18.20 57.36
C GLU A 629 -35.31 17.07 56.72
N GLN A 630 -34.67 15.90 56.52
CA GLN A 630 -35.31 14.74 55.93
C GLN A 630 -36.45 14.18 56.79
N GLU A 631 -36.34 14.29 58.12
CA GLU A 631 -37.37 13.82 59.06
C GLU A 631 -38.59 14.75 59.05
N VAL A 632 -38.36 16.07 58.92
CA VAL A 632 -39.42 17.08 58.76
C VAL A 632 -40.19 16.82 57.47
N LEU A 633 -39.49 16.62 56.34
CA LEU A 633 -40.11 16.25 55.07
C LEU A 633 -40.90 14.94 55.15
N ALA A 634 -40.32 13.88 55.73
CA ALA A 634 -41.00 12.59 55.86
C ALA A 634 -42.27 12.71 56.73
N SER A 635 -42.22 13.50 57.80
CA SER A 635 -43.38 13.75 58.65
C SER A 635 -44.50 14.50 57.92
N LEU A 636 -44.15 15.50 57.11
CA LEU A 636 -45.10 16.29 56.31
C LEU A 636 -45.66 15.52 55.10
N GLN A 637 -44.91 14.56 54.56
CA GLN A 637 -45.41 13.62 53.56
C GLN A 637 -46.40 12.61 54.14
N ARG A 638 -46.21 12.22 55.41
CA ARG A 638 -47.14 11.33 56.12
C ARG A 638 -48.45 12.03 56.47
N ILE A 639 -48.38 13.24 57.03
CA ILE A 639 -49.54 14.09 57.34
C ILE A 639 -49.13 15.54 57.07
N SER A 640 -49.75 16.17 56.06
CA SER A 640 -49.53 17.58 55.76
C SER A 640 -50.05 18.50 56.88
N LEU A 641 -49.63 19.76 56.90
CA LEU A 641 -50.15 20.74 57.86
C LEU A 641 -51.69 20.91 57.74
N ASP A 642 -52.22 20.91 56.52
CA ASP A 642 -53.66 20.93 56.29
C ASP A 642 -54.35 19.62 56.75
N GLY A 643 -53.68 18.48 56.58
CA GLY A 643 -54.12 17.20 57.12
C GLY A 643 -54.22 17.23 58.65
N TRP A 644 -53.25 17.81 59.34
CA TRP A 644 -53.28 18.02 60.79
C TRP A 644 -54.42 18.94 61.21
N ARG A 645 -54.61 20.06 60.50
CA ARG A 645 -55.71 21.01 60.75
C ARG A 645 -57.07 20.33 60.60
N THR A 646 -57.27 19.56 59.53
CA THR A 646 -58.50 18.82 59.27
C THR A 646 -58.77 17.76 60.34
N ARG A 647 -57.74 16.98 60.71
CA ARG A 647 -57.85 15.97 61.77
C ARG A 647 -58.19 16.60 63.12
N THR A 648 -57.52 17.69 63.48
CA THR A 648 -57.77 18.42 64.73
C THR A 648 -59.20 18.97 64.79
N ALA A 649 -59.68 19.57 63.70
CA ALA A 649 -61.04 20.11 63.61
C ALA A 649 -62.13 19.03 63.68
N ALA A 650 -61.84 17.79 63.23
CA ALA A 650 -62.76 16.67 63.29
C ALA A 650 -62.89 16.04 64.69
N LEU A 651 -61.85 16.15 65.54
CA LEU A 651 -61.80 15.51 66.86
C LEU A 651 -63.05 15.78 67.73
N PRO A 652 -63.52 17.04 67.92
CA PRO A 652 -64.68 17.29 68.77
C PRO A 652 -65.94 16.54 68.33
N GLN A 653 -66.18 16.43 67.01
CA GLN A 653 -67.34 15.72 66.49
C GLN A 653 -67.17 14.21 66.64
N LEU A 654 -66.00 13.65 66.35
CA LEU A 654 -65.73 12.22 66.53
C LEU A 654 -65.92 11.78 67.98
N PHE A 655 -65.42 12.57 68.93
CA PHE A 655 -65.61 12.30 70.36
C PHE A 655 -67.07 12.48 70.82
N ALA A 656 -67.82 13.43 70.24
CA ALA A 656 -69.26 13.54 70.47
C ALA A 656 -70.02 12.30 69.95
N ASP A 657 -69.66 11.80 68.76
CA ASP A 657 -70.25 10.59 68.19
C ASP A 657 -69.90 9.34 69.02
N ALA A 658 -68.68 9.27 69.57
CA ALA A 658 -68.27 8.21 70.49
C ALA A 658 -69.12 8.21 71.77
N ARG A 659 -69.40 9.39 72.32
CA ARG A 659 -70.30 9.54 73.46
C ARG A 659 -71.71 9.08 73.13
N ILE A 660 -72.25 9.47 71.97
CA ILE A 660 -73.59 9.04 71.51
C ILE A 660 -73.66 7.52 71.36
N GLN A 661 -72.60 6.87 70.85
CA GLN A 661 -72.57 5.41 70.75
C GLN A 661 -72.55 4.73 72.12
N ALA A 662 -71.78 5.26 73.08
CA ALA A 662 -71.79 4.75 74.44
C ALA A 662 -73.13 4.96 75.15
N ASP A 663 -73.77 6.13 74.98
CA ASP A 663 -75.11 6.41 75.51
C ASP A 663 -76.14 5.38 75.01
N LYS A 664 -76.10 5.01 73.71
CA LYS A 664 -76.98 3.99 73.12
C LYS A 664 -76.75 2.57 73.66
N LEU A 665 -75.52 2.22 74.03
CA LEU A 665 -75.22 0.89 74.58
C LEU A 665 -75.70 0.73 76.03
N VAL A 666 -75.60 1.80 76.84
CA VAL A 666 -76.04 1.80 78.24
C VAL A 666 -77.55 1.92 78.35
N GLU A 667 -78.17 2.79 77.54
CA GLU A 667 -79.62 2.99 77.53
C GLU A 667 -80.14 3.04 76.07
N PRO A 668 -80.55 1.88 75.49
CA PRO A 668 -80.96 1.78 74.09
C PRO A 668 -82.17 2.63 73.68
N LYS A 669 -82.93 3.15 74.66
CA LYS A 669 -84.10 4.03 74.45
C LYS A 669 -83.78 5.52 74.63
N THR A 670 -82.52 5.89 74.81
CA THR A 670 -82.10 7.28 75.04
C THR A 670 -82.08 8.06 73.73
N HIS A 671 -82.72 9.24 73.74
CA HIS A 671 -82.85 10.10 72.57
C HIS A 671 -81.96 11.34 72.72
N HIS A 672 -81.07 11.56 71.75
CA HIS A 672 -80.26 12.77 71.68
C HIS A 672 -81.04 13.88 70.97
N ILE A 673 -81.09 15.07 71.58
CA ILE A 673 -81.75 16.22 70.97
C ILE A 673 -80.79 17.40 70.94
N LYS A 674 -80.55 17.91 69.73
CA LYS A 674 -79.89 19.18 69.51
C LYS A 674 -80.93 20.30 69.62
N LEU A 675 -80.71 21.25 70.51
CA LEU A 675 -81.60 22.41 70.66
C LEU A 675 -81.50 23.31 69.43
N ALA A 676 -82.62 23.88 69.00
CA ALA A 676 -82.65 24.80 67.86
C ALA A 676 -81.86 26.08 68.18
N SER A 677 -80.81 26.37 67.41
CA SER A 677 -80.03 27.60 67.57
C SER A 677 -80.82 28.80 67.05
N ALA A 678 -80.97 29.86 67.86
CA ALA A 678 -81.59 31.12 67.44
C ALA A 678 -80.70 32.31 67.82
N THR A 679 -80.62 33.33 66.96
CA THR A 679 -79.96 34.59 67.31
C THR A 679 -80.95 35.45 68.09
N LEU A 680 -80.78 35.53 69.39
CA LEU A 680 -81.69 36.22 70.32
C LEU A 680 -81.14 37.61 70.61
N ARG A 681 -81.88 38.66 70.24
CA ARG A 681 -81.43 40.07 70.31
C ARG A 681 -82.11 40.85 71.44
N THR A 682 -83.20 40.32 71.99
CA THR A 682 -83.97 40.97 73.05
C THR A 682 -84.29 40.01 74.20
N PRO A 683 -84.50 40.50 75.44
CA PRO A 683 -84.89 39.65 76.58
C PRO A 683 -86.18 38.87 76.34
N ASP A 684 -87.12 39.42 75.57
CA ASP A 684 -88.39 38.77 75.24
C ASP A 684 -88.20 37.61 74.26
N GLU A 685 -87.29 37.75 73.29
CA GLU A 685 -86.88 36.66 72.40
C GLU A 685 -86.25 35.51 73.18
N VAL A 686 -85.46 35.79 74.23
CA VAL A 686 -84.89 34.75 75.10
C VAL A 686 -85.99 33.98 75.82
N LYS A 687 -86.95 34.68 76.44
CA LYS A 687 -88.07 34.01 77.13
C LYS A 687 -88.92 33.18 76.18
N ALA A 688 -89.19 33.69 74.98
CA ALA A 688 -89.94 32.98 73.95
C ALA A 688 -89.21 31.72 73.48
N TRP A 689 -87.88 31.81 73.29
CA TRP A 689 -87.06 30.66 72.92
C TRP A 689 -87.03 29.60 74.03
N VAL A 690 -86.81 30.00 75.29
CA VAL A 690 -86.83 29.08 76.45
C VAL A 690 -88.17 28.36 76.55
N ALA A 691 -89.29 29.10 76.48
CA ALA A 691 -90.63 28.50 76.57
C ALA A 691 -90.93 27.52 75.42
N LYS A 692 -90.38 27.80 74.22
CA LYS A 692 -90.50 26.89 73.07
C LYS A 692 -89.66 25.63 73.28
N THR A 693 -88.39 25.80 73.66
CA THR A 693 -87.47 24.69 73.93
C THR A 693 -87.95 23.81 75.07
N GLU A 694 -88.49 24.39 76.14
CA GLU A 694 -89.09 23.67 77.26
C GLU A 694 -90.22 22.75 76.80
N ARG A 695 -91.16 23.25 75.96
CA ARG A 695 -92.23 22.43 75.39
C ARG A 695 -91.69 21.29 74.53
N GLU A 696 -90.67 21.57 73.71
CA GLU A 696 -90.04 20.54 72.85
C GLU A 696 -89.35 19.45 73.68
N LEU A 697 -88.68 19.80 74.78
CA LEU A 697 -88.03 18.85 75.68
C LEU A 697 -89.06 18.01 76.47
N LEU A 698 -90.11 18.64 77.00
CA LEU A 698 -91.18 17.96 77.74
C LEU A 698 -91.97 16.96 76.87
N GLU A 699 -92.07 17.20 75.57
CA GLU A 699 -92.72 16.25 74.67
C GLU A 699 -91.80 15.06 74.36
N LYS A 700 -90.52 15.32 74.09
CA LYS A 700 -89.59 14.26 73.70
C LYS A 700 -89.19 13.36 74.88
N ILE A 701 -89.19 13.84 76.12
CA ILE A 701 -88.86 13.02 77.30
C ILE A 701 -89.88 11.90 77.55
N LYS A 702 -91.10 12.03 77.02
CA LYS A 702 -92.12 10.97 77.07
C LYS A 702 -91.73 9.72 76.27
N GLN A 703 -90.80 9.85 75.31
CA GLN A 703 -90.35 8.76 74.44
C GLN A 703 -89.12 8.03 75.00
N GLY A 704 -88.53 8.53 76.09
CA GLY A 704 -87.37 7.96 76.76
C GLY A 704 -86.49 9.04 77.41
N PRO A 705 -85.42 8.64 78.13
CA PRO A 705 -84.45 9.58 78.68
C PRO A 705 -83.85 10.47 77.58
N LEU A 706 -83.64 11.76 77.89
CA LEU A 706 -83.08 12.73 76.95
C LEU A 706 -81.68 13.13 77.35
N VAL A 707 -80.77 13.11 76.38
CA VAL A 707 -79.46 13.75 76.49
C VAL A 707 -79.46 15.00 75.63
N VAL A 708 -79.33 16.16 76.26
CA VAL A 708 -79.22 17.45 75.58
C VAL A 708 -77.74 17.68 75.25
N SER A 709 -77.44 17.82 73.95
CA SER A 709 -76.08 17.97 73.41
C SER A 709 -75.85 19.35 72.81
#